data_AF-A0A8K0UF43-F1
#
_entry.id   AF-A0A8K0UF43-F1
#
_cell.length_a   1.000
_cell.length_b   1.000
_cell.length_c   1.000
_cell.angle_alpha   90.00
_cell.angle_beta   90.00
_cell.angle_gamma   90.00
#
_symmetry.space_group_name_H-M   'P 1'
#
loop_
_entity.id
_entity.type
_entity.pdbx_description
1 polymer ?
#
loop_
_entity_poly.entity_id
_entity_poly.type
_entity_poly.pdbx_seq_one_letter_code
_entity_poly.pdbx_strand_id
1 'polypeptide(L)'
;MLKPQTNLTGKNALKVAIAASKLAQDLGDSCPPARAAASLLLMIFETIEHMRSNQVECYRLAQRCLDLLTEIHGQMDGRWDSAPASLTRNLHKFESILQSIHDRLIEETQNKWHARILRKAAIKEALAEYNTELDDAARSFQLYSLLNIHYVVGRDETLVVPSLPEIDKKKSERYSPSISSSTASGTLLVEAESDKTLASERSSMEECHKDPDSPTSGVHSILEPATILCESPQSSAPSSRSTSPSLNITEDADVDDRGDLDELSETQDNQRNGHFRTFHQSDIIMKGRSRIREGWWAGTVEVEVEVGSNKLAALKRYEGPVDVALKRWRRDVDILTNLRHAVLPQLLGVSAHGTATPFIILGDVNTTTLQGYLRKMVLISSISKCVQTLLRFYEELLDAALYLRAELELSDAKIQDYFENASYRVDSSDRIIIGLPLQELDDVISVRQWSLSQTLQETLLRSIRPSSGLKSIVKLYDHGVTDSDLEDDWETVHKTKHIVFIVSDLLSTIDLSNNSLPTHVRDILALPRPTSLARIREIAVDSSCLNQTWLTTYESDPFSRTISTGDVGCLQPGRGFESFRLFHNAVLDGSLSRNPPASNGWMEYAGTKSALECSRVNGMDCWTVNCLSGGPTEASISYADNVDAGAAWRYLMQNAMTIAAAFNVQPESVVLGESEVCCQLSITV
;
A
#
# COMPACT_ATOMS: atom_id res chain seq x y z
N MET A 1 -28.34 28.05 8.84
CA MET A 1 -27.11 27.26 8.63
C MET A 1 -27.48 25.97 7.91
N LEU A 2 -27.43 25.98 6.58
CA LEU A 2 -27.75 24.82 5.72
C LEU A 2 -26.44 24.08 5.44
N LYS A 3 -26.34 22.82 5.89
CA LYS A 3 -25.25 21.92 5.48
C LYS A 3 -25.32 21.71 3.96
N PRO A 4 -24.19 21.69 3.23
CA PRO A 4 -24.19 21.28 1.84
C PRO A 4 -24.52 19.79 1.79
N GLN A 5 -25.70 19.45 1.28
CA GLN A 5 -25.98 18.09 0.83
C GLN A 5 -25.08 17.86 -0.38
N THR A 6 -24.16 16.91 -0.28
CA THR A 6 -23.39 16.42 -1.41
C THR A 6 -24.38 15.81 -2.40
N ASN A 7 -24.69 16.56 -3.45
CA ASN A 7 -25.53 16.10 -4.55
C ASN A 7 -24.81 14.92 -5.22
N LEU A 8 -25.17 13.70 -4.82
CA LEU A 8 -24.94 12.51 -5.64
C LEU A 8 -25.61 12.83 -6.98
N THR A 9 -24.80 13.18 -7.98
CA THR A 9 -25.30 13.80 -9.19
C THR A 9 -26.19 12.78 -9.89
N GLY A 10 -27.44 13.12 -10.23
CA GLY A 10 -28.35 12.21 -10.95
C GLY A 10 -27.76 11.56 -12.21
N LYS A 11 -26.66 12.12 -12.73
CA LYS A 11 -25.80 11.54 -13.76
C LYS A 11 -25.22 10.16 -13.39
N ASN A 12 -24.89 9.90 -12.12
CA ASN A 12 -24.36 8.59 -11.69
C ASN A 12 -25.48 7.55 -11.59
N ALA A 13 -26.64 7.92 -11.03
CA ALA A 13 -27.82 7.06 -10.99
C ALA A 13 -28.24 6.62 -12.39
N LEU A 14 -28.31 7.58 -13.34
CA LEU A 14 -28.66 7.31 -14.72
C LEU A 14 -27.66 6.36 -15.41
N LYS A 15 -26.34 6.57 -15.23
CA LYS A 15 -25.31 5.68 -15.80
C LYS A 15 -25.45 4.24 -15.29
N VAL A 16 -25.74 4.09 -14.01
CA VAL A 16 -25.88 2.77 -13.38
C VAL A 16 -27.18 2.08 -13.81
N ALA A 17 -28.28 2.81 -13.92
CA ALA A 17 -29.54 2.30 -14.47
C ALA A 17 -29.39 1.86 -15.94
N ILE A 18 -28.64 2.62 -16.75
CA ILE A 18 -28.30 2.25 -18.13
C ILE A 18 -27.46 0.95 -18.15
N ALA A 19 -26.45 0.83 -17.29
CA ALA A 19 -25.63 -0.37 -17.20
C ALA A 19 -26.44 -1.61 -16.80
N ALA A 20 -27.31 -1.49 -15.79
CA ALA A 20 -28.21 -2.56 -15.38
C ALA A 20 -29.22 -2.92 -16.50
N SER A 21 -29.72 -1.94 -17.25
CA SER A 21 -30.66 -2.15 -18.35
C SER A 21 -30.00 -2.90 -19.50
N LYS A 22 -28.77 -2.51 -19.84
CA LYS A 22 -27.96 -3.20 -20.84
C LYS A 22 -27.66 -4.63 -20.42
N LEU A 23 -27.26 -4.85 -19.17
CA LEU A 23 -27.00 -6.18 -18.64
C LEU A 23 -28.27 -7.07 -18.67
N ALA A 24 -29.44 -6.52 -18.32
CA ALA A 24 -30.71 -7.23 -18.41
C ALA A 24 -31.09 -7.60 -19.85
N GLN A 25 -30.75 -6.74 -20.82
CA GLN A 25 -30.94 -6.99 -22.25
C GLN A 25 -30.01 -8.10 -22.75
N ASP A 26 -28.72 -8.04 -22.38
CA ASP A 26 -27.71 -9.02 -22.77
C ASP A 26 -28.02 -10.41 -22.17
N LEU A 27 -28.57 -10.46 -20.96
CA LEU A 27 -29.02 -11.69 -20.28
C LEU A 27 -30.35 -12.26 -20.80
N GLY A 28 -31.09 -11.49 -21.62
CA GLY A 28 -32.50 -11.70 -21.94
C GLY A 28 -32.87 -13.09 -22.45
N ASP A 29 -31.98 -13.71 -23.22
CA ASP A 29 -32.27 -14.98 -23.90
C ASP A 29 -31.52 -16.20 -23.31
N SER A 30 -30.48 -15.98 -22.50
CA SER A 30 -29.51 -17.04 -22.18
C SER A 30 -29.68 -17.66 -20.78
N CYS A 31 -30.23 -16.95 -19.79
CA CYS A 31 -30.34 -17.46 -18.42
C CYS A 31 -31.49 -16.81 -17.62
N PRO A 32 -32.65 -17.49 -17.45
CA PRO A 32 -33.82 -16.90 -16.78
C PRO A 32 -33.56 -16.37 -15.35
N PRO A 33 -32.80 -17.06 -14.46
CA PRO A 33 -32.52 -16.54 -13.11
C PRO A 33 -31.63 -15.28 -13.13
N ALA A 34 -30.64 -15.22 -14.01
CA ALA A 34 -29.78 -14.04 -14.13
C ALA A 34 -30.57 -12.83 -14.68
N ARG A 35 -31.48 -13.07 -15.64
CA ARG A 35 -32.42 -12.05 -16.13
C ARG A 35 -33.36 -11.54 -15.04
N ALA A 36 -33.89 -12.43 -14.20
CA ALA A 36 -34.73 -12.06 -13.08
C ALA A 36 -33.97 -11.18 -12.08
N ALA A 37 -32.74 -11.56 -11.72
CA ALA A 37 -31.86 -10.78 -10.86
C ALA A 37 -31.57 -9.38 -11.45
N ALA A 38 -31.25 -9.29 -12.75
CA ALA A 38 -31.01 -8.00 -13.42
C ALA A 38 -32.26 -7.10 -13.42
N SER A 39 -33.44 -7.70 -13.62
CA SER A 39 -34.72 -6.99 -13.59
C SER A 39 -35.05 -6.47 -12.18
N LEU A 40 -34.80 -7.27 -11.14
CA LEU A 40 -34.95 -6.83 -9.75
C LEU A 40 -34.02 -5.67 -9.40
N LEU A 41 -32.80 -5.72 -9.89
CA LEU A 41 -31.78 -4.71 -9.65
C LEU A 41 -32.14 -3.36 -10.30
N LEU A 42 -32.80 -3.38 -11.46
CA LEU A 42 -33.40 -2.18 -12.07
C LEU A 42 -34.50 -1.59 -11.19
N MET A 43 -35.43 -2.42 -10.71
CA MET A 43 -36.50 -1.96 -9.83
C MET A 43 -35.95 -1.40 -8.51
N ILE A 44 -34.85 -1.95 -7.99
CA ILE A 44 -34.12 -1.40 -6.84
C ILE A 44 -33.60 0.02 -7.15
N PHE A 45 -32.95 0.24 -8.30
CA PHE A 45 -32.47 1.58 -8.65
C PHE A 45 -33.60 2.60 -8.81
N GLU A 46 -34.69 2.22 -9.46
CA GLU A 46 -35.89 3.07 -9.58
C GLU A 46 -36.47 3.41 -8.19
N THR A 47 -36.53 2.43 -7.29
CA THR A 47 -37.00 2.65 -5.91
C THR A 47 -36.08 3.59 -5.14
N ILE A 48 -34.75 3.45 -5.28
CA ILE A 48 -33.76 4.33 -4.64
C ILE A 48 -33.85 5.77 -5.16
N GLU A 49 -34.19 5.99 -6.44
CA GLU A 49 -34.41 7.33 -6.99
C GLU A 49 -35.54 8.07 -6.26
N HIS A 50 -36.57 7.34 -5.82
CA HIS A 50 -37.68 7.90 -5.05
C HIS A 50 -37.42 8.03 -3.54
N MET A 51 -36.29 7.53 -3.03
CA MET A 51 -35.93 7.62 -1.61
C MET A 51 -35.29 8.96 -1.25
N ARG A 52 -35.80 9.62 -0.20
CA ARG A 52 -35.23 10.87 0.33
C ARG A 52 -34.10 10.68 1.36
N SER A 53 -33.96 9.49 1.94
CA SER A 53 -33.01 9.22 3.04
C SER A 53 -32.23 7.93 2.80
N ASN A 54 -30.98 7.87 3.28
CA ASN A 54 -30.06 6.74 3.09
C ASN A 54 -29.79 6.34 1.63
N GLN A 55 -30.08 7.25 0.70
CA GLN A 55 -29.97 7.00 -0.75
C GLN A 55 -28.56 6.53 -1.15
N VAL A 56 -27.52 7.15 -0.59
CA VAL A 56 -26.12 6.82 -0.88
C VAL A 56 -25.77 5.38 -0.50
N GLU A 57 -26.18 4.92 0.67
CA GLU A 57 -25.88 3.55 1.12
C GLU A 57 -26.68 2.52 0.31
N CYS A 58 -27.93 2.82 -0.03
CA CYS A 58 -28.73 1.95 -0.91
C CYS A 58 -28.12 1.89 -2.33
N TYR A 59 -27.62 3.01 -2.85
CA TYR A 59 -26.90 3.03 -4.13
C TYR A 59 -25.63 2.19 -4.09
N ARG A 60 -24.83 2.29 -3.03
CA ARG A 60 -23.61 1.48 -2.86
C ARG A 60 -23.95 -0.01 -2.83
N LEU A 61 -25.00 -0.39 -2.10
CA LEU A 61 -25.47 -1.78 -2.04
C LEU A 61 -25.89 -2.28 -3.43
N ALA A 62 -26.75 -1.54 -4.11
CA ALA A 62 -27.24 -1.90 -5.44
C ALA A 62 -26.10 -1.94 -6.49
N GLN A 63 -25.10 -1.06 -6.37
CA GLN A 63 -23.93 -1.07 -7.24
C GLN A 63 -23.05 -2.31 -7.01
N ARG A 64 -22.83 -2.73 -5.75
CA ARG A 64 -22.14 -3.99 -5.46
C ARG A 64 -22.88 -5.19 -6.07
N CYS A 65 -24.20 -5.21 -5.99
CA CYS A 65 -25.00 -6.25 -6.63
C CYS A 65 -24.82 -6.26 -8.16
N LEU A 66 -24.75 -5.07 -8.78
CA LEU A 66 -24.52 -4.94 -10.22
C LEU A 66 -23.15 -5.45 -10.62
N ASP A 67 -22.11 -5.10 -9.86
CA ASP A 67 -20.73 -5.53 -10.10
C ASP A 67 -20.64 -7.05 -10.02
N LEU A 68 -21.25 -7.67 -9.01
CA LEU A 68 -21.31 -9.14 -8.87
C LEU A 68 -22.02 -9.79 -10.06
N LEU A 69 -23.16 -9.27 -10.49
CA LEU A 69 -23.91 -9.82 -11.62
C LEU A 69 -23.14 -9.65 -12.94
N THR A 70 -22.41 -8.55 -13.10
CA THR A 70 -21.54 -8.28 -14.26
C THR A 70 -20.36 -9.25 -14.29
N GLU A 71 -19.77 -9.55 -13.13
CA GLU A 71 -18.69 -10.55 -13.02
C GLU A 71 -19.20 -11.95 -13.41
N ILE A 72 -20.36 -12.37 -12.89
CA ILE A 72 -20.98 -13.65 -13.25
C ILE A 72 -21.27 -13.70 -14.75
N HIS A 73 -21.79 -12.61 -15.33
CA HIS A 73 -22.03 -12.53 -16.76
C HIS A 73 -20.75 -12.70 -17.57
N GLY A 74 -19.68 -11.98 -17.23
CA GLY A 74 -18.39 -12.09 -17.91
C GLY A 74 -17.80 -13.50 -17.81
N GLN A 75 -18.00 -14.21 -16.70
CA GLN A 75 -17.55 -15.60 -16.55
C GLN A 75 -18.42 -16.59 -17.35
N MET A 76 -19.70 -16.30 -17.57
CA MET A 76 -20.66 -17.23 -18.19
C MET A 76 -21.01 -16.90 -19.63
N ASP A 77 -20.44 -15.85 -20.21
CA ASP A 77 -20.71 -15.44 -21.59
C ASP A 77 -20.47 -16.61 -22.58
N GLY A 78 -21.48 -16.89 -23.40
CA GLY A 78 -21.52 -18.03 -24.32
C GLY A 78 -21.64 -19.43 -23.69
N ARG A 79 -21.75 -19.56 -22.36
CA ARG A 79 -21.77 -20.85 -21.64
C ARG A 79 -22.97 -21.07 -20.73
N TRP A 80 -24.00 -20.22 -20.82
CA TRP A 80 -25.18 -20.27 -19.97
C TRP A 80 -25.97 -21.58 -20.06
N ASP A 81 -26.08 -22.17 -21.26
CA ASP A 81 -26.76 -23.46 -21.46
C ASP A 81 -26.07 -24.62 -20.73
N SER A 82 -24.78 -24.46 -20.43
CA SER A 82 -23.95 -25.43 -19.70
C SER A 82 -23.73 -25.05 -18.23
N ALA A 83 -24.51 -24.11 -17.70
CA ALA A 83 -24.34 -23.62 -16.33
C ALA A 83 -24.46 -24.77 -15.31
N PRO A 84 -23.49 -24.92 -14.38
CA PRO A 84 -23.59 -25.90 -13.31
C PRO A 84 -24.85 -25.69 -12.46
N ALA A 85 -25.54 -26.77 -12.08
CA ALA A 85 -26.76 -26.67 -11.27
C ALA A 85 -26.55 -25.95 -9.92
N SER A 86 -25.34 -26.00 -9.37
CA SER A 86 -24.94 -25.23 -8.18
C SER A 86 -24.92 -23.72 -8.44
N LEU A 87 -24.43 -23.30 -9.61
CA LEU A 87 -24.44 -21.89 -10.03
C LEU A 87 -25.87 -21.39 -10.19
N THR A 88 -26.74 -22.16 -10.84
CA THR A 88 -28.16 -21.84 -10.98
C THR A 88 -28.84 -21.70 -9.61
N ARG A 89 -28.52 -22.59 -8.65
CA ARG A 89 -29.03 -22.49 -7.28
C ARG A 89 -28.55 -21.22 -6.57
N ASN A 90 -27.27 -20.85 -6.74
CA ASN A 90 -26.73 -19.63 -6.16
C ASN A 90 -27.34 -18.37 -6.79
N LEU A 91 -27.61 -18.39 -8.10
CA LEU A 91 -28.32 -17.31 -8.80
C LEU A 91 -29.74 -17.13 -8.26
N HIS A 92 -30.47 -18.21 -8.00
CA HIS A 92 -31.78 -18.12 -7.33
C HIS A 92 -31.67 -17.60 -5.89
N LYS A 93 -30.62 -17.98 -5.14
CA LYS A 93 -30.38 -17.41 -3.80
C LYS A 93 -30.11 -15.90 -3.90
N PHE A 94 -29.29 -15.48 -4.86
CA PHE A 94 -28.99 -14.07 -5.13
C PHE A 94 -30.25 -13.29 -5.57
N GLU A 95 -31.06 -13.86 -6.45
CA GLU A 95 -32.38 -13.34 -6.85
C GLU A 95 -33.28 -13.14 -5.62
N SER A 96 -33.35 -14.12 -4.72
CA SER A 96 -34.12 -14.00 -3.47
C SER A 96 -33.60 -12.90 -2.56
N ILE A 97 -32.28 -12.70 -2.47
CA ILE A 97 -31.69 -11.61 -1.68
C ILE A 97 -32.06 -10.25 -2.30
N LEU A 98 -31.98 -10.12 -3.63
CA LEU A 98 -32.41 -8.91 -4.33
C LEU A 98 -33.90 -8.62 -4.15
N GLN A 99 -34.74 -9.66 -4.16
CA GLN A 99 -36.17 -9.52 -3.87
C GLN A 99 -36.39 -8.99 -2.44
N SER A 100 -35.71 -9.54 -1.44
CA SER A 100 -35.79 -9.07 -0.05
C SER A 100 -35.35 -7.61 0.10
N ILE A 101 -34.26 -7.22 -0.59
CA ILE A 101 -33.79 -5.83 -0.62
C ILE A 101 -34.88 -4.93 -1.24
N HIS A 102 -35.40 -5.31 -2.41
CA HIS A 102 -36.41 -4.54 -3.12
C HIS A 102 -37.70 -4.36 -2.29
N ASP A 103 -38.25 -5.44 -1.74
CA ASP A 103 -39.47 -5.41 -0.94
C ASP A 103 -39.31 -4.51 0.29
N ARG A 104 -38.13 -4.55 0.93
CA ARG A 104 -37.81 -3.69 2.06
C ARG A 104 -37.67 -2.22 1.66
N LEU A 105 -37.06 -1.93 0.51
CA LEU A 105 -36.97 -0.56 -0.01
C LEU A 105 -38.37 -0.02 -0.34
N ILE A 106 -39.25 -0.82 -0.96
CA ILE A 106 -40.64 -0.43 -1.19
C ILE A 106 -41.35 -0.13 0.13
N GLU A 107 -41.24 -1.00 1.13
CA GLU A 107 -41.84 -0.78 2.46
C GLU A 107 -41.38 0.57 3.04
N GLU A 108 -40.10 0.90 2.93
CA GLU A 108 -39.53 2.17 3.40
C GLU A 108 -40.02 3.39 2.60
N THR A 109 -40.24 3.26 1.29
CA THR A 109 -40.81 4.35 0.48
C THR A 109 -42.28 4.64 0.82
N GLN A 110 -43.05 3.64 1.23
CA GLN A 110 -44.48 3.77 1.55
C GLN A 110 -44.75 4.27 2.98
N ASN A 111 -43.83 4.04 3.91
CA ASN A 111 -44.01 4.41 5.32
C ASN A 111 -44.06 5.93 5.54
N LYS A 112 -44.98 6.43 6.38
CA LYS A 112 -45.16 7.87 6.65
C LYS A 112 -43.91 8.48 7.33
N TRP A 113 -43.58 9.72 6.97
CA TRP A 113 -42.32 10.40 7.31
C TRP A 113 -41.93 10.42 8.80
N HIS A 114 -42.90 10.44 9.73
CA HIS A 114 -42.62 10.42 11.17
C HIS A 114 -42.09 9.06 11.67
N ALA A 115 -42.50 7.94 11.05
CA ALA A 115 -41.94 6.62 11.37
C ALA A 115 -40.50 6.46 10.85
N ARG A 116 -40.09 7.26 9.85
CA ARG A 116 -38.76 7.19 9.21
C ARG A 116 -37.62 7.69 10.10
N ILE A 117 -37.90 8.56 11.07
CA ILE A 117 -36.86 9.10 11.97
C ILE A 117 -36.42 8.03 12.97
N LEU A 118 -37.35 7.30 13.58
CA LEU A 118 -37.06 6.20 14.52
C LEU A 118 -36.47 4.96 13.84
N ARG A 119 -36.72 4.76 12.54
CA ARG A 119 -36.25 3.58 11.78
C ARG A 119 -34.92 3.76 11.07
N LYS A 120 -34.28 4.92 11.14
CA LYS A 120 -32.97 5.13 10.50
C LYS A 120 -31.92 4.11 10.97
N ALA A 121 -31.95 3.71 12.24
CA ALA A 121 -31.09 2.66 12.78
C ALA A 121 -31.45 1.28 12.20
N ALA A 122 -32.73 0.91 12.19
CA ALA A 122 -33.20 -0.36 11.63
C ALA A 122 -32.90 -0.51 10.13
N ILE A 123 -32.97 0.57 9.35
CA ILE A 123 -32.58 0.55 7.92
C ILE A 123 -31.09 0.30 7.79
N LYS A 124 -30.25 0.95 8.62
CA LYS A 124 -28.80 0.72 8.60
C LYS A 124 -28.44 -0.71 8.98
N GLU A 125 -29.12 -1.26 9.98
CA GLU A 125 -28.94 -2.65 10.41
C GLU A 125 -29.34 -3.64 9.30
N ALA A 126 -30.52 -3.46 8.68
CA ALA A 126 -30.94 -4.27 7.55
C ALA A 126 -29.99 -4.16 6.34
N LEU A 127 -29.50 -2.94 6.03
CA LEU A 127 -28.49 -2.76 4.98
C LEU A 127 -27.17 -3.46 5.32
N ALA A 128 -26.76 -3.50 6.59
CA ALA A 128 -25.59 -4.23 7.02
C ALA A 128 -25.79 -5.75 6.87
N GLU A 129 -26.96 -6.27 7.26
CA GLU A 129 -27.34 -7.67 7.08
C GLU A 129 -27.35 -8.07 5.60
N TYR A 130 -27.95 -7.26 4.72
CA TYR A 130 -27.91 -7.53 3.28
C TYR A 130 -26.51 -7.51 2.70
N ASN A 131 -25.62 -6.61 3.17
CA ASN A 131 -24.22 -6.63 2.76
C ASN A 131 -23.54 -7.96 3.16
N THR A 132 -23.82 -8.48 4.35
CA THR A 132 -23.27 -9.77 4.78
C THR A 132 -23.82 -10.94 3.96
N GLU A 133 -25.12 -10.96 3.64
CA GLU A 133 -25.71 -11.99 2.78
C GLU A 133 -25.16 -11.95 1.34
N LEU A 134 -24.92 -10.74 0.83
CA LEU A 134 -24.26 -10.52 -0.47
C LEU A 134 -22.83 -11.03 -0.49
N ASP A 135 -22.06 -10.77 0.58
CA ASP A 135 -20.68 -11.27 0.71
C ASP A 135 -20.64 -12.79 0.84
N ASP A 136 -21.62 -13.40 1.51
CA ASP A 136 -21.77 -14.86 1.55
C ASP A 136 -22.10 -15.45 0.18
N ALA A 137 -23.00 -14.80 -0.58
CA ALA A 137 -23.33 -15.20 -1.94
C ALA A 137 -22.11 -15.07 -2.87
N ALA A 138 -21.42 -13.92 -2.83
CA ALA A 138 -20.23 -13.66 -3.65
C ALA A 138 -19.10 -14.65 -3.37
N ARG A 139 -18.80 -14.91 -2.08
CA ARG A 139 -17.80 -15.92 -1.68
C ARG A 139 -18.18 -17.32 -2.16
N SER A 140 -19.47 -17.66 -2.10
CA SER A 140 -19.95 -18.93 -2.63
C SER A 140 -19.65 -19.02 -4.13
N PHE A 141 -19.97 -18.00 -4.93
CA PHE A 141 -19.66 -17.97 -6.36
C PHE A 141 -18.16 -18.15 -6.64
N GLN A 142 -17.30 -17.41 -5.96
CA GLN A 142 -15.84 -17.50 -6.14
C GLN A 142 -15.31 -18.90 -5.82
N LEU A 143 -15.76 -19.51 -4.71
CA LEU A 143 -15.36 -20.86 -4.33
C LEU A 143 -15.78 -21.88 -5.39
N TYR A 144 -16.98 -21.76 -5.97
CA TYR A 144 -17.44 -22.65 -7.02
C TYR A 144 -16.70 -22.44 -8.34
N SER A 145 -16.40 -21.19 -8.72
CA SER A 145 -15.59 -20.92 -9.91
C SER A 145 -14.20 -21.56 -9.78
N LEU A 146 -13.56 -21.45 -8.62
CA LEU A 146 -12.30 -22.13 -8.32
C LEU A 146 -12.43 -23.66 -8.38
N LEU A 147 -13.44 -24.23 -7.74
CA LEU A 147 -13.65 -25.68 -7.73
C LEU A 147 -13.90 -26.23 -9.14
N ASN A 148 -14.63 -25.49 -9.98
CA ASN A 148 -14.88 -25.87 -11.36
C ASN A 148 -13.61 -25.79 -12.22
N ILE A 149 -12.79 -24.75 -12.04
CA ILE A 149 -11.48 -24.66 -12.70
C ILE A 149 -10.60 -25.85 -12.31
N HIS A 150 -10.51 -26.17 -11.02
CA HIS A 150 -9.74 -27.33 -10.55
C HIS A 150 -10.29 -28.66 -11.07
N TYR A 151 -11.61 -28.80 -11.20
CA TYR A 151 -12.23 -30.00 -11.73
C TYR A 151 -11.98 -30.19 -13.23
N VAL A 152 -12.00 -29.11 -14.01
CA VAL A 152 -11.69 -29.13 -15.44
C VAL A 152 -10.20 -29.41 -15.68
N VAL A 153 -9.32 -28.71 -14.96
CA VAL A 153 -7.86 -28.91 -15.06
C VAL A 153 -7.44 -30.30 -14.60
N GLY A 154 -8.05 -30.83 -13.53
CA GLY A 154 -7.74 -32.17 -13.02
C GLY A 154 -8.23 -33.32 -13.91
N ARG A 155 -9.09 -33.05 -14.89
CA ARG A 155 -9.64 -34.09 -15.79
C ARG A 155 -8.81 -34.32 -17.05
N ASP A 156 -8.04 -33.33 -17.49
CA ASP A 156 -7.20 -33.45 -18.70
C ASP A 156 -5.90 -34.23 -18.45
N GLU A 157 -5.54 -34.56 -17.21
CA GLU A 157 -4.31 -35.32 -16.91
C GLU A 157 -4.48 -36.86 -16.84
N THR A 158 -5.69 -37.43 -17.02
CA THR A 158 -5.91 -38.88 -16.79
C THR A 158 -6.32 -39.74 -17.99
N LEU A 159 -6.04 -39.33 -19.23
CA LEU A 159 -6.20 -40.23 -20.41
C LEU A 159 -4.97 -40.25 -21.33
N VAL A 160 -3.81 -40.62 -20.78
CA VAL A 160 -2.79 -41.36 -21.54
C VAL A 160 -2.70 -42.75 -20.90
N VAL A 161 -3.58 -43.65 -21.33
CA VAL A 161 -3.46 -45.08 -21.05
C VAL A 161 -2.27 -45.60 -21.85
N PRO A 162 -1.20 -46.12 -21.24
CA PRO A 162 -0.14 -46.77 -21.96
C PRO A 162 -0.68 -48.10 -22.51
N SER A 163 -0.67 -48.25 -23.83
CA SER A 163 -0.89 -49.52 -24.50
C SER A 163 0.17 -50.54 -24.03
N LEU A 164 -0.23 -51.46 -23.16
CA LEU A 164 0.58 -52.63 -22.81
C LEU A 164 0.46 -53.71 -23.89
N PRO A 165 1.53 -54.48 -24.15
CA PRO A 165 1.65 -55.37 -25.29
C PRO A 165 0.81 -56.65 -25.14
N GLU A 166 0.33 -57.11 -26.30
CA GLU A 166 -0.34 -58.38 -26.54
C GLU A 166 0.39 -59.56 -25.88
N ILE A 167 -0.34 -60.30 -25.03
CA ILE A 167 -0.02 -61.70 -24.76
C ILE A 167 -1.17 -62.55 -25.27
N ASP A 168 -0.83 -63.25 -26.34
CA ASP A 168 -1.54 -64.29 -27.05
C ASP A 168 -1.88 -65.48 -26.13
N LYS A 169 -3.17 -65.89 -26.05
CA LYS A 169 -3.60 -67.24 -25.63
C LYS A 169 -5.09 -67.52 -25.92
N LYS A 170 -5.31 -68.03 -27.13
CA LYS A 170 -6.20 -69.15 -27.54
C LYS A 170 -7.33 -69.65 -26.59
N LYS A 171 -8.54 -69.65 -27.17
CA LYS A 171 -9.52 -70.77 -27.32
C LYS A 171 -10.67 -70.87 -26.29
N SER A 172 -11.89 -70.54 -26.74
CA SER A 172 -13.15 -71.32 -26.63
C SER A 172 -14.34 -70.42 -26.99
N GLU A 173 -14.79 -70.43 -28.25
CA GLU A 173 -15.99 -71.14 -28.76
C GLU A 173 -17.37 -70.53 -28.41
N ARG A 174 -18.07 -70.11 -29.49
CA ARG A 174 -19.53 -70.01 -29.72
C ARG A 174 -20.34 -68.89 -29.05
N TYR A 175 -20.71 -67.86 -29.83
CA TYR A 175 -22.03 -67.76 -30.51
C TYR A 175 -22.13 -66.38 -31.20
N SER A 176 -22.49 -66.39 -32.47
CA SER A 176 -23.01 -65.26 -33.28
C SER A 176 -24.54 -65.50 -33.43
N PRO A 177 -25.42 -64.54 -33.84
CA PRO A 177 -25.10 -63.58 -34.91
C PRO A 177 -25.78 -62.18 -34.95
N SER A 178 -25.08 -61.29 -35.68
CA SER A 178 -25.53 -60.33 -36.73
C SER A 178 -26.59 -59.26 -36.49
N ILE A 179 -26.27 -58.01 -36.92
CA ILE A 179 -26.89 -57.18 -37.99
C ILE A 179 -26.16 -55.80 -37.97
N SER A 180 -25.20 -55.51 -38.87
CA SER A 180 -25.27 -54.63 -40.08
C SER A 180 -26.01 -53.28 -39.88
N SER A 181 -25.50 -52.08 -40.24
CA SER A 181 -24.98 -51.66 -41.56
C SER A 181 -24.36 -50.23 -41.55
N SER A 182 -23.34 -50.03 -42.41
CA SER A 182 -22.96 -48.88 -43.29
C SER A 182 -23.39 -47.42 -42.97
N THR A 183 -22.65 -46.36 -43.31
CA THR A 183 -22.08 -46.03 -44.63
C THR A 183 -21.11 -44.83 -44.55
N ALA A 184 -20.15 -44.83 -45.49
CA ALA A 184 -19.23 -43.77 -45.97
C ALA A 184 -19.81 -42.34 -46.02
N SER A 185 -19.05 -41.24 -46.07
CA SER A 185 -17.96 -40.91 -47.02
C SER A 185 -17.46 -39.49 -46.72
N GLY A 186 -16.21 -39.15 -47.04
CA GLY A 186 -15.83 -37.73 -47.23
C GLY A 186 -14.36 -37.36 -47.03
N THR A 187 -13.50 -37.83 -47.93
CA THR A 187 -12.10 -37.42 -48.08
C THR A 187 -11.99 -36.11 -48.86
N LEU A 188 -11.10 -35.18 -48.48
CA LEU A 188 -10.43 -34.26 -49.41
C LEU A 188 -9.08 -33.73 -48.82
N LEU A 189 -8.01 -34.13 -49.54
CA LEU A 189 -6.66 -33.55 -49.70
C LEU A 189 -6.73 -32.04 -50.05
N VAL A 190 -5.74 -31.14 -50.00
CA VAL A 190 -4.25 -31.06 -50.05
C VAL A 190 -3.93 -29.58 -49.68
N GLU A 191 -2.86 -29.18 -48.98
CA GLU A 191 -1.56 -28.65 -49.47
C GLU A 191 -0.87 -28.10 -48.19
N ALA A 192 0.23 -28.64 -47.66
CA ALA A 192 1.64 -28.64 -48.07
C ALA A 192 2.37 -27.27 -47.94
N GLU A 193 3.63 -27.37 -47.49
CA GLU A 193 4.67 -26.35 -47.26
C GLU A 193 4.63 -25.62 -45.90
N SER A 194 5.71 -25.53 -45.11
CA SER A 194 7.11 -25.97 -45.27
C SER A 194 7.85 -25.81 -43.93
N ASP A 195 8.71 -26.79 -43.61
CA ASP A 195 10.01 -26.77 -42.91
C ASP A 195 10.33 -25.70 -41.82
N LYS A 196 11.07 -25.93 -40.74
CA LYS A 196 11.92 -27.03 -40.22
C LYS A 196 12.45 -26.55 -38.85
N THR A 197 12.49 -27.40 -37.83
CA THR A 197 13.65 -27.53 -36.93
C THR A 197 13.49 -28.77 -36.03
N LEU A 198 14.17 -29.85 -36.42
CA LEU A 198 14.63 -30.95 -35.58
C LEU A 198 16.04 -30.53 -35.09
N ALA A 199 16.33 -30.47 -33.79
CA ALA A 199 16.68 -31.56 -32.87
C ALA A 199 18.20 -31.85 -32.81
N SER A 200 18.57 -32.44 -31.66
CA SER A 200 19.89 -33.02 -31.30
C SER A 200 21.01 -32.04 -30.92
N GLU A 201 21.88 -32.31 -29.96
CA GLU A 201 22.00 -33.33 -28.91
C GLU A 201 23.28 -33.00 -28.12
N ARG A 202 23.26 -33.27 -26.81
CA ARG A 202 24.33 -33.84 -25.95
C ARG A 202 25.78 -33.31 -25.90
N SER A 203 26.31 -33.48 -24.68
CA SER A 203 27.72 -33.75 -24.29
C SER A 203 28.54 -32.50 -23.97
N SER A 204 29.41 -32.40 -22.95
CA SER A 204 29.98 -33.28 -21.91
C SER A 204 30.71 -32.33 -20.92
N MET A 205 30.58 -32.48 -19.60
CA MET A 205 31.51 -33.15 -18.67
C MET A 205 32.90 -32.50 -18.49
N GLU A 206 33.14 -32.06 -17.24
CA GLU A 206 34.39 -31.87 -16.46
C GLU A 206 35.67 -31.31 -17.11
N GLU A 207 36.23 -30.27 -16.49
CA GLU A 207 37.64 -30.36 -16.06
C GLU A 207 37.98 -29.46 -14.87
N CYS A 208 38.65 -30.08 -13.90
CA CYS A 208 39.15 -29.53 -12.65
C CYS A 208 40.64 -29.21 -12.84
N HIS A 209 41.10 -27.99 -12.57
CA HIS A 209 42.54 -27.73 -12.46
C HIS A 209 42.91 -26.86 -11.26
N LYS A 210 43.97 -27.33 -10.61
CA LYS A 210 44.62 -26.92 -9.37
C LYS A 210 45.62 -25.79 -9.61
N ASP A 211 45.89 -25.03 -8.55
CA ASP A 211 47.02 -24.09 -8.37
C ASP A 211 48.40 -24.70 -8.71
N PRO A 212 49.44 -23.87 -8.95
CA PRO A 212 50.33 -23.51 -7.82
C PRO A 212 50.99 -22.11 -7.85
N ASP A 213 51.20 -21.59 -6.62
CA ASP A 213 52.37 -20.87 -6.06
C ASP A 213 53.02 -19.60 -6.65
N SER A 214 52.87 -18.50 -5.86
CA SER A 214 53.92 -17.58 -5.31
C SER A 214 54.65 -16.56 -6.22
N PRO A 215 55.41 -15.57 -5.66
CA PRO A 215 55.06 -14.54 -4.67
C PRO A 215 55.55 -13.13 -5.09
N THR A 216 55.06 -12.01 -4.49
CA THR A 216 55.89 -10.82 -4.20
C THR A 216 55.17 -9.73 -3.39
N SER A 217 55.70 -9.51 -2.18
CA SER A 217 55.87 -8.30 -1.38
C SER A 217 55.40 -6.94 -1.95
N GLY A 218 54.67 -6.17 -1.11
CA GLY A 218 54.43 -4.75 -1.30
C GLY A 218 53.82 -4.09 -0.05
N VAL A 219 54.68 -3.49 0.76
CA VAL A 219 54.45 -2.74 2.00
C VAL A 219 53.57 -1.49 1.77
N HIS A 220 52.59 -1.20 2.63
CA HIS A 220 52.48 0.07 3.39
C HIS A 220 51.16 0.27 4.17
N SER A 221 51.37 0.62 5.45
CA SER A 221 50.61 1.54 6.30
C SER A 221 49.18 1.21 6.77
N ILE A 222 49.16 0.65 7.98
CA ILE A 222 48.06 0.69 8.95
C ILE A 222 47.99 2.10 9.55
N LEU A 223 46.79 2.67 9.60
CA LEU A 223 46.46 3.81 10.46
C LEU A 223 45.12 3.52 11.13
N GLU A 224 45.21 3.14 12.40
CA GLU A 224 44.10 3.07 13.35
C GLU A 224 43.57 4.48 13.65
N PRO A 225 42.25 4.67 13.85
CA PRO A 225 41.74 5.76 14.65
C PRO A 225 41.57 5.33 16.11
N ALA A 226 42.16 6.16 16.97
CA ALA A 226 42.33 6.00 18.39
C ALA A 226 41.03 5.86 19.19
N THR A 227 41.09 4.96 20.16
CA THR A 227 40.25 4.85 21.34
C THR A 227 40.31 6.15 22.16
N ILE A 228 39.20 6.88 22.25
CA ILE A 228 39.08 8.03 23.16
C ILE A 228 38.63 7.49 24.53
N LEU A 229 39.58 7.49 25.47
CA LEU A 229 39.36 7.43 26.91
C LEU A 229 38.59 8.68 27.36
N CYS A 230 37.41 8.50 27.96
CA CYS A 230 36.77 9.55 28.75
C CYS A 230 37.20 9.41 30.21
N GLU A 231 38.14 10.27 30.61
CA GLU A 231 38.45 10.57 32.00
C GLU A 231 37.30 11.34 32.67
N SER A 232 37.00 10.96 33.91
CA SER A 232 36.08 11.66 34.80
C SER A 232 36.74 12.93 35.36
N PRO A 233 36.02 14.06 35.48
CA PRO A 233 36.41 15.13 36.38
C PRO A 233 35.58 15.11 37.67
N GLN A 234 36.28 15.11 38.80
CA GLN A 234 35.73 15.41 40.11
C GLN A 234 35.43 16.92 40.26
N SER A 235 34.29 17.19 40.92
CA SER A 235 34.03 18.26 41.89
C SER A 235 34.20 19.74 41.50
N SER A 236 33.06 20.46 41.47
CA SER A 236 32.85 21.63 42.35
C SER A 236 31.40 22.14 42.29
N ALA A 237 30.78 22.29 43.47
CA ALA A 237 29.55 23.06 43.70
C ALA A 237 29.81 24.58 43.49
N PRO A 238 28.81 25.47 43.25
CA PRO A 238 27.77 25.78 44.26
C PRO A 238 26.35 26.13 43.76
N SER A 239 25.38 25.94 44.66
CA SER A 239 24.19 26.76 44.94
C SER A 239 23.52 27.55 43.80
N SER A 240 22.30 27.15 43.43
CA SER A 240 21.18 28.10 43.44
C SER A 240 19.81 27.42 43.59
N ARG A 241 19.02 28.11 44.40
CA ARG A 241 17.72 27.82 44.98
C ARG A 241 16.63 27.99 43.93
N SER A 242 15.77 26.99 43.71
CA SER A 242 14.41 27.26 43.23
C SER A 242 13.45 26.16 43.69
N THR A 243 12.37 26.64 44.28
CA THR A 243 11.32 25.93 45.02
C THR A 243 10.23 25.42 44.09
N SER A 244 9.82 24.16 44.23
CA SER A 244 8.53 23.61 43.79
C SER A 244 8.22 22.32 44.57
N PRO A 245 6.93 21.97 44.79
CA PRO A 245 6.49 21.24 45.98
C PRO A 245 6.61 19.72 45.83
N SER A 246 7.26 19.10 46.81
CA SER A 246 7.38 17.64 46.99
C SER A 246 6.16 17.06 47.70
N LEU A 247 5.56 16.04 47.08
CA LEU A 247 4.66 15.09 47.74
C LEU A 247 5.50 14.13 48.57
N ASN A 248 5.20 14.06 49.87
CA ASN A 248 5.78 13.11 50.80
C ASN A 248 5.29 11.69 50.46
N ILE A 249 6.20 10.80 50.09
CA ILE A 249 6.05 9.36 50.30
C ILE A 249 7.27 8.92 51.09
N THR A 250 7.01 8.55 52.34
CA THR A 250 7.95 7.97 53.30
C THR A 250 8.54 6.67 52.78
N GLU A 251 9.87 6.66 52.62
CA GLU A 251 10.70 5.45 52.68
C GLU A 251 10.85 5.04 54.15
N ASP A 252 10.50 3.79 54.47
CA ASP A 252 11.10 2.99 55.54
C ASP A 252 10.47 1.59 55.54
N ALA A 253 11.23 0.60 55.06
CA ALA A 253 11.42 -0.72 55.69
C ALA A 253 12.04 -1.71 54.67
N ASP A 254 13.34 -1.92 54.81
CA ASP A 254 14.02 -3.14 54.36
C ASP A 254 13.37 -4.36 55.03
N VAL A 255 12.64 -5.16 54.25
CA VAL A 255 12.22 -6.51 54.64
C VAL A 255 12.69 -7.48 53.56
N ASP A 256 13.67 -8.28 53.95
CA ASP A 256 14.18 -9.45 53.24
C ASP A 256 13.07 -10.52 53.22
N ASP A 257 12.17 -10.44 52.24
CA ASP A 257 11.09 -11.41 52.02
C ASP A 257 11.24 -12.06 50.63
N ARG A 258 12.05 -13.12 50.58
CA ARG A 258 12.38 -13.90 49.37
C ARG A 258 11.81 -15.31 49.39
N GLY A 259 10.80 -15.59 50.21
CA GLY A 259 10.08 -16.87 50.19
C GLY A 259 8.57 -16.62 50.24
N ASP A 260 7.80 -17.28 49.37
CA ASP A 260 6.33 -17.38 49.41
C ASP A 260 5.49 -16.39 48.57
N LEU A 261 6.07 -15.66 47.61
CA LEU A 261 5.30 -14.85 46.64
C LEU A 261 4.92 -15.56 45.33
N ASP A 262 5.38 -16.79 45.09
CA ASP A 262 5.15 -17.49 43.81
C ASP A 262 3.86 -18.33 43.75
N GLU A 263 3.16 -18.58 44.86
CA GLU A 263 2.02 -19.53 44.86
C GLU A 263 0.63 -18.86 45.00
N LEU A 264 0.57 -17.56 45.31
CA LEU A 264 -0.71 -16.83 45.49
C LEU A 264 -1.12 -15.94 44.30
N SER A 265 -0.31 -15.83 43.26
CA SER A 265 -0.62 -15.03 42.06
C SER A 265 -1.37 -15.82 40.96
N GLU A 266 -1.22 -17.14 40.88
CA GLU A 266 -1.80 -17.96 39.80
C GLU A 266 -3.34 -18.08 39.85
N THR A 267 -3.97 -17.87 41.01
CA THR A 267 -5.42 -18.07 41.17
C THR A 267 -6.26 -16.81 40.93
N GLN A 268 -5.68 -15.60 40.97
CA GLN A 268 -6.40 -14.36 40.64
C GLN A 268 -6.21 -13.90 39.18
N ASP A 269 -5.08 -14.21 38.55
CA ASP A 269 -4.82 -13.83 37.15
C ASP A 269 -5.67 -14.62 36.14
N ASN A 270 -6.10 -15.84 36.50
CA ASN A 270 -6.93 -16.68 35.63
C ASN A 270 -8.38 -16.15 35.40
N GLN A 271 -8.87 -15.21 36.22
CA GLN A 271 -10.23 -14.66 36.06
C GLN A 271 -10.27 -13.32 35.32
N ARG A 272 -9.17 -12.56 35.26
CA ARG A 272 -9.12 -11.25 34.58
C ARG A 272 -8.74 -11.34 33.10
N ASN A 273 -8.02 -12.38 32.71
CA ASN A 273 -7.61 -12.57 31.33
C ASN A 273 -8.78 -13.19 30.55
N GLY A 274 -9.49 -12.37 29.76
CA GLY A 274 -10.46 -12.85 28.79
C GLY A 274 -9.84 -14.02 28.02
N HIS A 275 -10.47 -15.20 28.08
CA HIS A 275 -9.79 -16.49 27.93
C HIS A 275 -9.13 -16.68 26.56
N PHE A 276 -7.91 -16.17 26.41
CA PHE A 276 -7.02 -16.59 25.34
C PHE A 276 -6.63 -18.05 25.58
N ARG A 277 -6.55 -18.83 24.51
CA ARG A 277 -6.23 -20.25 24.62
C ARG A 277 -4.78 -20.41 25.08
N THR A 278 -4.57 -21.21 26.11
CA THR A 278 -3.23 -21.68 26.48
C THR A 278 -2.84 -22.82 25.54
N PHE A 279 -1.67 -22.71 24.92
CA PHE A 279 -1.13 -23.69 24.00
C PHE A 279 0.06 -24.41 24.61
N HIS A 280 0.05 -25.73 24.50
CA HIS A 280 1.22 -26.55 24.75
C HIS A 280 2.06 -26.67 23.46
N GLN A 281 3.36 -26.93 23.58
CA GLN A 281 4.24 -27.07 22.40
C GLN A 281 3.81 -28.22 21.47
N SER A 282 3.13 -29.24 22.02
CA SER A 282 2.54 -30.34 21.23
C SER A 282 1.41 -29.91 20.31
N ASP A 283 0.74 -28.79 20.60
CA ASP A 283 -0.44 -28.32 19.87
C ASP A 283 -0.07 -27.54 18.60
N ILE A 284 1.24 -27.42 18.34
CA ILE A 284 1.82 -26.49 17.39
C ILE A 284 2.77 -27.25 16.47
N ILE A 285 2.46 -27.23 15.18
CA ILE A 285 3.33 -27.82 14.15
C ILE A 285 4.06 -26.67 13.44
N MET A 286 5.37 -26.58 13.64
CA MET A 286 6.20 -25.55 13.00
C MET A 286 6.46 -25.88 11.53
N LYS A 287 6.23 -24.91 10.62
CA LYS A 287 6.47 -25.07 9.17
C LYS A 287 7.88 -24.66 8.71
N GLY A 288 8.77 -24.30 9.64
CA GLY A 288 10.14 -23.93 9.31
C GLY A 288 10.90 -23.30 10.48
N ARG A 289 12.02 -22.65 10.17
CA ARG A 289 12.78 -21.80 11.11
C ARG A 289 12.44 -20.33 10.86
N SER A 290 12.52 -19.51 11.91
CA SER A 290 12.34 -18.06 11.77
C SER A 290 13.36 -17.52 10.76
N ARG A 291 12.87 -16.76 9.78
CA ARG A 291 13.70 -15.97 8.87
C ARG A 291 13.84 -14.52 9.34
N ILE A 292 13.09 -14.13 10.38
CA ILE A 292 12.99 -12.75 10.84
C ILE A 292 13.93 -12.58 12.04
N ARG A 293 14.95 -11.73 11.86
CA ARG A 293 16.04 -11.55 12.83
C ARG A 293 15.96 -10.23 13.61
N GLU A 294 15.16 -9.28 13.17
CA GLU A 294 15.17 -7.91 13.67
C GLU A 294 13.76 -7.41 14.03
N GLY A 295 13.73 -6.37 14.88
CA GLY A 295 12.51 -5.73 15.35
C GLY A 295 11.65 -6.61 16.25
N TRP A 296 10.41 -6.19 16.47
CA TRP A 296 9.47 -6.94 17.30
C TRP A 296 9.07 -8.28 16.65
N TRP A 297 9.16 -8.43 15.34
CA TRP A 297 8.89 -9.70 14.68
C TRP A 297 10.03 -10.72 14.76
N ALA A 298 11.17 -10.37 15.38
CA ALA A 298 12.28 -11.29 15.57
C ALA A 298 11.84 -12.59 16.27
N GLY A 299 12.29 -13.72 15.73
CA GLY A 299 11.94 -15.06 16.24
C GLY A 299 10.54 -15.56 15.84
N THR A 300 9.82 -14.85 14.96
CA THR A 300 8.49 -15.28 14.50
C THR A 300 8.58 -16.38 13.44
N VAL A 301 7.79 -17.43 13.60
CA VAL A 301 7.75 -18.62 12.73
C VAL A 301 6.31 -18.90 12.30
N GLU A 302 6.11 -19.36 11.08
CA GLU A 302 4.82 -19.86 10.63
C GLU A 302 4.51 -21.22 11.27
N VAL A 303 3.31 -21.35 11.84
CA VAL A 303 2.86 -22.57 12.51
C VAL A 303 1.45 -22.95 12.08
N GLU A 304 1.16 -24.25 12.17
CA GLU A 304 -0.19 -24.77 12.08
C GLU A 304 -0.65 -25.16 13.47
N VAL A 305 -1.83 -24.66 13.85
CA VAL A 305 -2.36 -24.83 15.20
C VAL A 305 -3.65 -25.63 15.14
N GLU A 306 -3.75 -26.65 16.00
CA GLU A 306 -4.92 -27.52 16.09
C GLU A 306 -6.07 -26.81 16.85
N VAL A 307 -6.71 -25.84 16.18
CA VAL A 307 -7.88 -25.12 16.69
C VAL A 307 -9.05 -25.24 15.71
N GLY A 308 -9.78 -26.36 15.77
CA GLY A 308 -11.09 -26.57 15.10
C GLY A 308 -11.09 -26.61 13.57
N SER A 309 -10.08 -26.04 12.92
CA SER A 309 -9.80 -26.03 11.50
C SER A 309 -8.33 -25.64 11.41
N ASN A 310 -7.45 -26.50 10.90
CA ASN A 310 -6.00 -26.26 10.81
C ASN A 310 -5.67 -24.87 10.25
N LYS A 311 -5.57 -23.90 11.16
CA LYS A 311 -5.41 -22.50 10.81
C LYS A 311 -3.93 -22.22 10.89
N LEU A 312 -3.40 -21.68 9.81
CA LEU A 312 -2.10 -21.09 9.83
C LEU A 312 -2.15 -19.96 10.90
N ALA A 313 -1.22 -19.98 11.85
CA ALA A 313 -0.93 -18.85 12.74
C ALA A 313 0.57 -18.45 12.70
N ALA A 314 0.91 -17.27 13.22
CA ALA A 314 2.28 -16.85 13.44
C ALA A 314 2.66 -17.08 14.90
N LEU A 315 3.77 -17.77 15.16
CA LEU A 315 4.28 -18.01 16.52
C LEU A 315 5.50 -17.14 16.77
N LYS A 316 5.43 -16.26 17.77
CA LYS A 316 6.55 -15.45 18.22
C LYS A 316 7.18 -16.07 19.46
N ARG A 317 8.45 -16.49 19.35
CA ARG A 317 9.24 -17.04 20.47
C ARG A 317 10.01 -15.93 21.17
N TYR A 318 10.10 -16.03 22.49
CA TYR A 318 10.92 -15.14 23.32
C TYR A 318 12.19 -15.88 23.71
N GLU A 319 13.26 -15.63 22.97
CA GLU A 319 14.58 -16.24 23.21
C GLU A 319 15.45 -15.35 24.12
N GLY A 320 16.40 -15.97 24.83
CA GLY A 320 17.33 -15.28 25.74
C GLY A 320 17.27 -15.83 27.17
N PRO A 321 17.90 -15.14 28.13
CA PRO A 321 17.77 -15.47 29.56
C PRO A 321 16.30 -15.52 29.97
N VAL A 322 15.93 -16.53 30.77
CA VAL A 322 14.53 -16.84 31.12
C VAL A 322 13.80 -15.62 31.67
N ASP A 323 14.42 -14.88 32.58
CA ASP A 323 13.80 -13.70 33.21
C ASP A 323 13.50 -12.58 32.20
N VAL A 324 14.42 -12.35 31.26
CA VAL A 324 14.27 -11.32 30.22
C VAL A 324 13.21 -11.74 29.20
N ALA A 325 13.22 -13.02 28.79
CA ALA A 325 12.22 -13.58 27.88
C ALA A 325 10.82 -13.53 28.50
N LEU A 326 10.68 -13.91 29.77
CA LEU A 326 9.42 -13.92 30.49
C LEU A 326 8.89 -12.49 30.71
N LYS A 327 9.77 -11.53 31.04
CA LYS A 327 9.40 -10.11 31.17
C LYS A 327 8.88 -9.53 29.84
N ARG A 328 9.53 -9.85 28.72
CA ARG A 328 9.08 -9.43 27.37
C ARG A 328 7.76 -10.10 26.98
N TRP A 329 7.64 -11.39 27.25
CA TRP A 329 6.42 -12.16 27.00
C TRP A 329 5.23 -11.59 27.79
N ARG A 330 5.35 -11.38 29.11
CA ARG A 330 4.28 -10.81 29.95
C ARG A 330 3.83 -9.45 29.42
N ARG A 331 4.77 -8.53 29.16
CA ARG A 331 4.47 -7.22 28.58
C ARG A 331 3.66 -7.34 27.29
N ASP A 332 4.11 -8.16 26.35
CA ASP A 332 3.43 -8.28 25.06
C ASP A 332 2.04 -8.90 25.21
N VAL A 333 1.87 -9.88 26.11
CA VAL A 333 0.56 -10.46 26.44
C VAL A 333 -0.36 -9.40 27.05
N ASP A 334 0.12 -8.62 28.01
CA ASP A 334 -0.65 -7.56 28.67
C ASP A 334 -1.10 -6.49 27.67
N ILE A 335 -0.20 -6.06 26.78
CA ILE A 335 -0.50 -5.09 25.72
C ILE A 335 -1.53 -5.68 24.73
N LEU A 336 -1.27 -6.86 24.17
CA LEU A 336 -2.12 -7.45 23.13
C LEU A 336 -3.47 -7.93 23.65
N THR A 337 -3.60 -8.16 24.96
CA THR A 337 -4.90 -8.49 25.58
C THR A 337 -5.86 -7.30 25.54
N ASN A 338 -5.32 -6.09 25.68
CA ASN A 338 -6.10 -4.85 25.71
C ASN A 338 -6.27 -4.22 24.33
N LEU A 339 -5.33 -4.43 23.41
CA LEU A 339 -5.37 -3.84 22.08
C LEU A 339 -6.17 -4.68 21.06
N ARG A 340 -7.21 -4.09 20.48
CA ARG A 340 -8.05 -4.69 19.43
C ARG A 340 -8.19 -3.78 18.23
N HIS A 341 -7.23 -3.86 17.32
CA HIS A 341 -7.22 -3.05 16.09
C HIS A 341 -6.76 -3.86 14.88
N ALA A 342 -7.38 -3.67 13.72
CA ALA A 342 -7.12 -4.49 12.52
C ALA A 342 -5.67 -4.41 12.00
N VAL A 343 -4.98 -3.30 12.31
CA VAL A 343 -3.59 -3.02 11.91
C VAL A 343 -2.58 -3.44 13.01
N LEU A 344 -3.06 -3.92 14.16
CA LEU A 344 -2.22 -4.43 15.24
C LEU A 344 -2.25 -5.98 15.27
N PRO A 345 -1.19 -6.63 15.78
CA PRO A 345 -1.14 -8.08 15.87
C PRO A 345 -2.28 -8.59 16.75
N GLN A 346 -2.98 -9.62 16.30
CA GLN A 346 -4.11 -10.18 17.04
C GLN A 346 -3.67 -11.41 17.84
N LEU A 347 -3.75 -11.35 19.17
CA LEU A 347 -3.42 -12.48 20.03
C LEU A 347 -4.47 -13.59 19.89
N LEU A 348 -4.05 -14.79 19.49
CA LEU A 348 -4.89 -16.00 19.46
C LEU A 348 -4.71 -16.85 20.72
N GLY A 349 -3.51 -16.82 21.29
CA GLY A 349 -3.23 -17.48 22.55
C GLY A 349 -1.77 -17.41 22.97
N VAL A 350 -1.49 -18.02 24.11
CA VAL A 350 -0.21 -17.89 24.82
C VAL A 350 0.33 -19.26 25.20
N SER A 351 1.65 -19.37 25.37
CA SER A 351 2.27 -20.56 25.96
C SER A 351 1.83 -20.76 27.42
N ALA A 352 1.79 -22.00 27.88
CA ALA A 352 1.59 -22.32 29.30
C ALA A 352 2.68 -21.69 30.18
N HIS A 353 2.32 -21.37 31.43
CA HIS A 353 3.31 -20.96 32.43
C HIS A 353 4.35 -22.08 32.66
N GLY A 354 5.62 -21.70 32.81
CA GLY A 354 6.72 -22.64 33.01
C GLY A 354 7.31 -23.27 31.73
N THR A 355 6.82 -22.93 30.54
CA THR A 355 7.49 -23.37 29.30
C THR A 355 8.90 -22.80 29.21
N ALA A 356 9.89 -23.64 28.88
CA ALA A 356 11.30 -23.24 28.80
C ALA A 356 11.57 -22.10 27.80
N THR A 357 10.74 -21.94 26.78
CA THR A 357 10.76 -20.80 25.87
C THR A 357 9.34 -20.26 25.74
N PRO A 358 8.99 -19.17 26.43
CA PRO A 358 7.68 -18.54 26.28
C PRO A 358 7.40 -18.15 24.83
N PHE A 359 6.14 -18.22 24.43
CA PHE A 359 5.71 -17.81 23.09
C PHE A 359 4.27 -17.28 23.10
N ILE A 360 3.94 -16.52 22.05
CA ILE A 360 2.57 -16.12 21.75
C ILE A 360 2.18 -16.59 20.34
N ILE A 361 0.90 -16.88 20.15
CA ILE A 361 0.31 -17.21 18.86
C ILE A 361 -0.48 -16.00 18.38
N LEU A 362 -0.16 -15.53 17.18
CA LEU A 362 -0.72 -14.37 16.52
C LEU A 362 -1.56 -14.80 15.31
N GLY A 363 -2.61 -14.03 15.03
CA GLY A 363 -3.37 -14.12 13.79
C GLY A 363 -2.54 -13.70 12.58
N ASP A 364 -2.87 -14.29 11.43
CA ASP A 364 -2.29 -14.03 10.10
C ASP A 364 -0.79 -14.31 9.96
N VAL A 365 -0.47 -15.21 9.03
CA VAL A 365 0.82 -15.93 9.03
C VAL A 365 1.77 -15.43 8.00
N ASN A 366 1.22 -15.12 6.83
CA ASN A 366 2.02 -14.84 5.67
C ASN A 366 2.21 -13.33 5.58
N THR A 367 3.21 -12.86 6.31
CA THR A 367 3.54 -11.45 6.36
C THR A 367 4.89 -11.22 5.68
N THR A 368 4.93 -10.23 4.78
CA THR A 368 6.15 -9.77 4.13
C THR A 368 6.65 -8.51 4.83
N THR A 369 7.95 -8.22 4.83
CA THR A 369 8.42 -6.92 5.34
C THR A 369 7.83 -5.79 4.50
N LEU A 370 7.47 -4.66 5.12
CA LEU A 370 6.88 -3.53 4.40
C LEU A 370 7.77 -3.06 3.24
N GLN A 371 9.07 -2.91 3.48
CA GLN A 371 10.04 -2.55 2.43
C GLN A 371 10.11 -3.59 1.31
N GLY A 372 10.11 -4.88 1.63
CA GLY A 372 10.12 -5.96 0.64
C GLY A 372 8.85 -5.97 -0.22
N TYR A 373 7.69 -5.76 0.42
CA TYR A 373 6.40 -5.64 -0.25
C TYR A 373 6.36 -4.41 -1.17
N LEU A 374 6.76 -3.23 -0.68
CA LEU A 374 6.76 -2.00 -1.45
C LEU A 374 7.74 -2.07 -2.63
N ARG A 375 8.94 -2.64 -2.43
CA ARG A 375 9.91 -2.84 -3.53
C ARG A 375 9.32 -3.75 -4.61
N LYS A 376 8.73 -4.88 -4.22
CA LYS A 376 8.05 -5.79 -5.17
C LYS A 376 6.91 -5.07 -5.88
N MET A 377 6.13 -4.28 -5.16
CA MET A 377 5.02 -3.50 -5.71
C MET A 377 5.50 -2.47 -6.75
N VAL A 378 6.57 -1.72 -6.48
CA VAL A 378 7.16 -0.75 -7.43
C VAL A 378 7.62 -1.44 -8.72
N LEU A 379 8.19 -2.63 -8.60
CA LEU A 379 8.63 -3.42 -9.76
C LEU A 379 7.46 -3.88 -10.63
N ILE A 380 6.40 -4.43 -10.02
CA ILE A 380 5.33 -5.13 -10.76
C ILE A 380 4.08 -4.29 -11.04
N SER A 381 3.87 -3.19 -10.31
CA SER A 381 2.61 -2.42 -10.34
C SER A 381 2.77 -1.07 -11.00
N SER A 382 1.64 -0.49 -11.44
CA SER A 382 1.61 0.90 -11.91
C SER A 382 1.88 1.89 -10.77
N ILE A 383 2.39 3.08 -11.12
CA ILE A 383 2.59 4.18 -10.16
C ILE A 383 1.28 4.54 -9.46
N SER A 384 0.15 4.55 -10.16
CA SER A 384 -1.16 4.85 -9.57
C SER A 384 -1.57 3.84 -8.50
N LYS A 385 -1.37 2.53 -8.75
CA LYS A 385 -1.63 1.48 -7.77
C LYS A 385 -0.70 1.62 -6.56
N CYS A 386 0.57 1.96 -6.79
CA CYS A 386 1.54 2.20 -5.72
C CYS A 386 1.12 3.37 -4.83
N VAL A 387 0.75 4.51 -5.43
CA VAL A 387 0.27 5.70 -4.72
C VAL A 387 -0.97 5.37 -3.89
N GLN A 388 -1.99 4.72 -4.47
CA GLN A 388 -3.19 4.33 -3.73
C GLN A 388 -2.90 3.39 -2.57
N THR A 389 -1.98 2.44 -2.76
CA THR A 389 -1.60 1.50 -1.70
C THR A 389 -0.91 2.22 -0.55
N LEU A 390 -0.02 3.17 -0.84
CA LEU A 390 0.65 3.98 0.18
C LEU A 390 -0.33 4.92 0.90
N LEU A 391 -1.25 5.56 0.18
CA LEU A 391 -2.29 6.38 0.82
C LEU A 391 -3.20 5.55 1.74
N ARG A 392 -3.51 4.31 1.36
CA ARG A 392 -4.25 3.37 2.21
C ARG A 392 -3.43 2.99 3.44
N PHE A 393 -2.14 2.68 3.28
CA PHE A 393 -1.27 2.42 4.43
C PHE A 393 -1.19 3.62 5.35
N TYR A 394 -1.12 4.83 4.82
CA TYR A 394 -1.16 6.04 5.64
C TYR A 394 -2.49 6.16 6.42
N GLU A 395 -3.64 5.88 5.78
CA GLU A 395 -4.96 5.82 6.45
C GLU A 395 -4.95 4.81 7.61
N GLU A 396 -4.48 3.58 7.35
CA GLU A 396 -4.37 2.50 8.31
C GLU A 396 -3.45 2.85 9.50
N LEU A 397 -2.31 3.50 9.21
CA LEU A 397 -1.37 3.97 10.24
C LEU A 397 -1.96 5.11 11.07
N LEU A 398 -2.67 6.05 10.45
CA LEU A 398 -3.32 7.15 11.15
C LEU A 398 -4.44 6.64 12.07
N ASP A 399 -5.28 5.73 11.59
CA ASP A 399 -6.33 5.09 12.38
C ASP A 399 -5.74 4.35 13.59
N ALA A 400 -4.68 3.56 13.36
CA ALA A 400 -3.97 2.87 14.43
C ALA A 400 -3.34 3.84 15.45
N ALA A 401 -2.78 4.97 14.99
CA ALA A 401 -2.18 5.97 15.88
C ALA A 401 -3.23 6.63 16.77
N LEU A 402 -4.39 6.99 16.21
CA LEU A 402 -5.50 7.56 16.96
C LEU A 402 -6.09 6.55 17.95
N TYR A 403 -6.19 5.29 17.56
CA TYR A 403 -6.62 4.19 18.43
C TYR A 403 -5.65 4.01 19.60
N LEU A 404 -4.35 3.87 19.35
CA LEU A 404 -3.33 3.72 20.38
C LEU A 404 -3.29 4.93 21.33
N ARG A 405 -3.49 6.14 20.81
CA ARG A 405 -3.60 7.35 21.64
C ARG A 405 -4.72 7.24 22.66
N ALA A 406 -5.89 6.78 22.21
CA ALA A 406 -7.08 6.70 23.04
C ALA A 406 -6.99 5.54 24.05
N GLU A 407 -6.54 4.37 23.60
CA GLU A 407 -6.53 3.15 24.42
C GLU A 407 -5.42 3.13 25.46
N LEU A 408 -4.24 3.70 25.14
CA LEU A 408 -3.07 3.69 26.02
C LEU A 408 -2.80 5.06 26.68
N GLU A 409 -3.66 6.04 26.46
CA GLU A 409 -3.51 7.43 26.96
C GLU A 409 -2.12 8.05 26.65
N LEU A 410 -1.53 7.68 25.52
CA LEU A 410 -0.19 8.14 25.14
C LEU A 410 -0.20 9.59 24.67
N SER A 411 0.85 10.33 25.00
CA SER A 411 1.10 11.66 24.42
C SER A 411 1.49 11.52 22.94
N ASP A 412 1.28 12.59 22.15
CA ASP A 412 1.67 12.60 20.73
C ASP A 412 3.16 12.27 20.54
N ALA A 413 4.04 12.73 21.44
CA ALA A 413 5.48 12.41 21.40
C ALA A 413 5.76 10.90 21.58
N LYS A 414 5.07 10.26 22.54
CA LYS A 414 5.21 8.80 22.77
C LYS A 414 4.64 7.98 21.62
N ILE A 415 3.57 8.45 20.96
CA ILE A 415 3.05 7.80 19.76
C ILE A 415 4.02 7.96 18.60
N GLN A 416 4.61 9.13 18.42
CA GLN A 416 5.65 9.31 17.41
C GLN A 416 6.83 8.35 17.67
N ASP A 417 7.27 8.21 18.92
CA ASP A 417 8.29 7.22 19.31
C ASP A 417 7.86 5.79 18.97
N TYR A 418 6.60 5.45 19.26
CA TYR A 418 6.02 4.15 18.92
C TYR A 418 6.18 3.86 17.43
N PHE A 419 5.72 4.76 16.56
CA PHE A 419 5.71 4.53 15.12
C PHE A 419 7.12 4.60 14.50
N GLU A 420 8.01 5.45 15.00
CA GLU A 420 9.38 5.51 14.47
C GLU A 420 10.19 4.23 14.75
N ASN A 421 9.91 3.57 15.87
CA ASN A 421 10.63 2.37 16.31
C ASN A 421 9.86 1.06 16.06
N ALA A 422 8.62 1.14 15.59
CA ALA A 422 7.83 -0.04 15.26
C ALA A 422 8.39 -0.77 14.03
N SER A 423 8.23 -2.09 14.03
CA SER A 423 8.55 -2.93 12.87
C SER A 423 7.29 -3.24 12.05
N TYR A 424 7.32 -2.94 10.76
CA TYR A 424 6.17 -3.03 9.87
C TYR A 424 6.19 -4.27 8.97
N ARG A 425 5.04 -4.92 8.83
CA ARG A 425 4.83 -6.00 7.87
C ARG A 425 3.54 -5.79 7.09
N VAL A 426 3.39 -6.52 5.99
CA VAL A 426 2.19 -6.54 5.16
C VAL A 426 1.68 -7.97 5.09
N ASP A 427 0.42 -8.18 5.44
CA ASP A 427 -0.23 -9.51 5.41
C ASP A 427 -0.58 -9.95 3.97
N SER A 428 -1.19 -11.13 3.84
CA SER A 428 -1.67 -11.64 2.54
C SER A 428 -2.87 -10.89 1.98
N SER A 429 -3.50 -10.03 2.77
CA SER A 429 -4.65 -9.18 2.38
C SER A 429 -4.21 -7.78 1.96
N ASP A 430 -2.90 -7.58 1.77
CA ASP A 430 -2.24 -6.30 1.51
C ASP A 430 -2.53 -5.24 2.60
N ARG A 431 -2.67 -5.62 3.87
CA ARG A 431 -2.86 -4.71 5.01
C ARG A 431 -1.56 -4.53 5.77
N ILE A 432 -1.29 -3.32 6.24
CA ILE A 432 -0.15 -3.08 7.10
C ILE A 432 -0.43 -3.63 8.51
N ILE A 433 0.56 -4.31 9.09
CA ILE A 433 0.53 -4.79 10.47
C ILE A 433 1.72 -4.18 11.21
N ILE A 434 1.44 -3.46 12.30
CA ILE A 434 2.42 -2.73 13.08
C ILE A 434 2.84 -3.59 14.28
N GLY A 435 4.10 -4.00 14.35
CA GLY A 435 4.63 -4.68 15.54
C GLY A 435 4.66 -3.75 16.75
N LEU A 436 4.62 -4.31 17.95
CA LEU A 436 4.76 -3.51 19.18
C LEU A 436 6.15 -2.86 19.24
N PRO A 437 6.30 -1.68 19.85
CA PRO A 437 7.60 -1.05 20.04
C PRO A 437 8.47 -1.84 21.00
N LEU A 438 9.78 -1.63 20.89
CA LEU A 438 10.74 -2.15 21.86
C LEU A 438 10.53 -1.50 23.23
N GLN A 439 10.86 -2.23 24.31
CA GLN A 439 10.67 -1.82 25.71
C GLN A 439 11.37 -0.51 26.09
N GLU A 440 12.38 -0.10 25.33
CA GLU A 440 13.26 1.03 25.66
C GLU A 440 12.56 2.40 25.57
N LEU A 441 11.32 2.45 25.08
CA LEU A 441 10.61 3.72 24.86
C LEU A 441 9.89 4.29 26.09
N ASP A 442 9.71 3.51 27.17
CA ASP A 442 8.88 3.96 28.29
C ASP A 442 9.57 5.12 29.06
N ASP A 443 10.90 5.10 29.15
CA ASP A 443 11.68 6.07 29.94
C ASP A 443 12.21 7.27 29.14
N VAL A 444 12.15 7.22 27.80
CA VAL A 444 12.71 8.28 26.94
C VAL A 444 11.66 9.34 26.64
N ILE A 445 11.95 10.62 26.93
CA ILE A 445 11.14 11.74 26.48
C ILE A 445 11.76 12.28 25.18
N SER A 446 11.08 12.03 24.06
CA SER A 446 11.42 12.67 22.79
C SER A 446 10.69 14.01 22.66
N VAL A 447 11.38 15.01 22.10
CA VAL A 447 10.78 16.29 21.73
C VAL A 447 11.05 16.51 20.25
N ARG A 448 9.99 16.61 19.45
CA ARG A 448 10.06 16.83 18.00
C ARG A 448 9.48 18.19 17.65
N GLN A 449 10.02 18.79 16.60
CA GLN A 449 9.47 20.02 16.02
C GLN A 449 8.37 19.75 15.00
N TRP A 450 8.14 18.49 14.63
CA TRP A 450 7.15 18.10 13.64
C TRP A 450 5.98 17.32 14.24
N SER A 451 4.87 17.30 13.50
CA SER A 451 3.62 16.67 13.89
C SER A 451 3.64 15.14 13.78
N LEU A 452 2.64 14.50 14.37
CA LEU A 452 2.41 13.06 14.20
C LEU A 452 2.20 12.69 12.73
N SER A 453 1.55 13.54 11.91
CA SER A 453 1.30 13.25 10.48
C SER A 453 2.59 13.15 9.71
N GLN A 454 3.51 14.08 9.96
CA GLN A 454 4.83 14.06 9.34
C GLN A 454 5.62 12.82 9.77
N THR A 455 5.44 12.35 11.01
CA THR A 455 6.09 11.13 11.50
C THR A 455 5.57 9.88 10.78
N LEU A 456 4.25 9.76 10.62
CA LEU A 456 3.62 8.66 9.88
C LEU A 456 4.00 8.69 8.39
N GLN A 457 4.00 9.87 7.79
CA GLN A 457 4.42 10.10 6.41
C GLN A 457 5.88 9.70 6.21
N GLU A 458 6.81 10.20 7.03
CA GLU A 458 8.23 9.86 6.91
C GLU A 458 8.48 8.38 7.17
N THR A 459 7.74 7.75 8.08
CA THR A 459 7.86 6.30 8.33
C THR A 459 7.49 5.49 7.08
N LEU A 460 6.40 5.87 6.41
CA LEU A 460 5.97 5.24 5.18
C LEU A 460 6.93 5.52 4.02
N LEU A 461 7.36 6.77 3.85
CA LEU A 461 8.29 7.17 2.78
C LEU A 461 9.70 6.59 2.99
N ARG A 462 10.16 6.44 4.23
CA ARG A 462 11.41 5.74 4.56
C ARG A 462 11.37 4.28 4.15
N SER A 463 10.19 3.65 4.23
CA SER A 463 10.00 2.24 3.88
C SER A 463 10.06 1.96 2.37
N ILE A 464 9.78 2.96 1.52
CA ILE A 464 9.94 2.82 0.06
C ILE A 464 11.33 3.28 -0.43
N ARG A 465 12.03 4.14 0.33
CA ARG A 465 13.38 4.57 0.00
C ARG A 465 14.37 3.38 0.07
N PRO A 466 15.29 3.23 -0.89
CA PRO A 466 16.34 2.21 -0.82
C PRO A 466 17.16 2.38 0.47
N SER A 467 17.47 1.27 1.15
CA SER A 467 18.24 1.26 2.40
C SER A 467 19.67 1.79 2.23
N SER A 468 20.23 1.74 1.02
CA SER A 468 21.51 2.37 0.66
C SER A 468 21.46 3.91 0.63
N GLY A 469 20.27 4.50 0.82
CA GLY A 469 20.04 5.93 0.69
C GLY A 469 20.10 6.39 -0.76
N LEU A 470 19.32 7.41 -1.11
CA LEU A 470 19.37 8.05 -2.44
C LEU A 470 20.80 8.54 -2.80
N LYS A 471 21.63 8.83 -1.79
CA LYS A 471 23.02 9.26 -1.95
C LYS A 471 23.92 8.18 -2.56
N SER A 472 23.64 6.88 -2.35
CA SER A 472 24.42 5.81 -2.96
C SER A 472 24.13 5.68 -4.46
N ILE A 473 22.92 6.00 -4.90
CA ILE A 473 22.55 5.95 -6.32
C ILE A 473 23.25 7.06 -7.09
N VAL A 474 23.35 8.28 -6.52
CA VAL A 474 24.10 9.38 -7.16
C VAL A 474 25.59 9.06 -7.28
N LYS A 475 26.18 8.40 -6.28
CA LYS A 475 27.60 7.98 -6.32
C LYS A 475 27.91 6.91 -7.37
N LEU A 476 26.92 6.12 -7.79
CA LEU A 476 27.12 5.12 -8.85
C LEU A 476 27.33 5.76 -10.22
N TYR A 477 26.76 6.95 -10.46
CA TYR A 477 26.96 7.70 -11.70
C TYR A 477 28.38 8.29 -11.82
N ASP A 478 29.03 8.60 -10.70
CA ASP A 478 30.38 9.19 -10.69
C ASP A 478 31.50 8.17 -10.92
N HIS A 479 31.22 6.86 -10.85
CA HIS A 479 32.28 5.83 -10.78
C HIS A 479 32.29 4.81 -11.91
N GLY A 480 31.62 5.06 -13.03
CA GLY A 480 31.83 4.29 -14.27
C GLY A 480 31.59 2.79 -14.11
N VAL A 481 30.66 2.39 -13.24
CA VAL A 481 30.23 1.00 -13.09
C VAL A 481 29.56 0.55 -14.39
N THR A 482 29.92 -0.65 -14.85
CA THR A 482 29.52 -1.20 -16.15
C THR A 482 28.00 -1.35 -16.29
N ASP A 483 27.47 -0.90 -17.44
CA ASP A 483 26.05 -0.64 -17.77
C ASP A 483 25.04 -1.77 -17.47
N SER A 484 25.43 -3.05 -17.52
CA SER A 484 24.44 -4.13 -17.65
C SER A 484 23.63 -4.45 -16.39
N ASP A 485 24.15 -4.19 -15.19
CA ASP A 485 23.43 -4.45 -13.93
C ASP A 485 22.72 -3.20 -13.38
N LEU A 486 22.94 -2.03 -13.99
CA LEU A 486 22.37 -0.75 -13.58
C LEU A 486 21.06 -0.42 -14.33
N GLU A 487 20.84 -1.01 -15.50
CA GLU A 487 19.66 -0.70 -16.31
C GLU A 487 18.33 -1.13 -15.64
N ASP A 488 18.28 -2.28 -14.96
CA ASP A 488 17.05 -2.71 -14.27
C ASP A 488 16.76 -1.89 -12.99
N ASP A 489 17.75 -1.16 -12.46
CA ASP A 489 17.59 -0.35 -11.25
C ASP A 489 17.08 1.08 -11.56
N TRP A 490 17.41 1.66 -12.74
CA TRP A 490 17.03 3.05 -13.03
C TRP A 490 15.52 3.26 -13.10
N GLU A 491 14.79 2.35 -13.75
CA GLU A 491 13.34 2.46 -13.89
C GLU A 491 12.67 2.38 -12.51
N THR A 492 13.15 1.45 -11.67
CA THR A 492 12.69 1.28 -10.29
C THR A 492 12.96 2.51 -9.45
N VAL A 493 14.14 3.13 -9.58
CA VAL A 493 14.50 4.38 -8.90
C VAL A 493 13.63 5.54 -9.36
N HIS A 494 13.40 5.70 -10.66
CA HIS A 494 12.54 6.76 -11.19
C HIS A 494 11.08 6.59 -10.76
N LYS A 495 10.54 5.37 -10.86
CA LYS A 495 9.21 5.03 -10.33
C LYS A 495 9.13 5.34 -8.84
N THR A 496 10.13 4.93 -8.05
CA THR A 496 10.18 5.20 -6.60
C THR A 496 10.17 6.69 -6.30
N LYS A 497 11.03 7.48 -6.96
CA LYS A 497 11.07 8.94 -6.81
C LYS A 497 9.69 9.54 -7.10
N HIS A 498 9.10 9.16 -8.23
CA HIS A 498 7.80 9.68 -8.64
C HIS A 498 6.67 9.33 -7.64
N ILE A 499 6.66 8.10 -7.12
CA ILE A 499 5.71 7.67 -6.08
C ILE A 499 5.92 8.49 -4.81
N VAL A 500 7.17 8.61 -4.34
CA VAL A 500 7.52 9.40 -3.15
C VAL A 500 7.06 10.84 -3.29
N PHE A 501 7.28 11.46 -4.45
CA PHE A 501 6.87 12.84 -4.70
C PHE A 501 5.35 13.01 -4.66
N ILE A 502 4.60 12.20 -5.41
CA ILE A 502 3.14 12.29 -5.43
C ILE A 502 2.57 12.07 -4.03
N VAL A 503 3.03 11.03 -3.32
CA VAL A 503 2.54 10.71 -1.97
C VAL A 503 2.92 11.82 -1.00
N SER A 504 4.13 12.36 -1.08
CA SER A 504 4.58 13.44 -0.20
C SER A 504 3.71 14.69 -0.36
N ASP A 505 3.41 15.08 -1.60
CA ASP A 505 2.56 16.24 -1.90
C ASP A 505 1.13 16.04 -1.43
N LEU A 506 0.54 14.88 -1.72
CA LEU A 506 -0.82 14.55 -1.30
C LEU A 506 -0.99 14.54 0.22
N LEU A 507 0.06 14.16 0.97
CA LEU A 507 0.05 14.08 2.43
C LEU A 507 0.55 15.37 3.12
N SER A 508 1.25 16.26 2.41
CA SER A 508 1.80 17.52 2.97
C SER A 508 0.74 18.46 3.54
N THR A 509 -0.49 18.36 3.05
CA THR A 509 -1.62 19.23 3.45
C THR A 509 -2.39 18.68 4.65
N ILE A 510 -1.92 17.60 5.29
CA ILE A 510 -2.62 16.96 6.40
C ILE A 510 -2.39 17.73 7.70
N ASP A 511 -3.44 18.47 8.08
CA ASP A 511 -3.59 18.99 9.44
C ASP A 511 -4.31 17.97 10.32
N LEU A 512 -3.57 17.36 11.25
CA LEU A 512 -4.11 16.40 12.21
C LEU A 512 -4.99 17.01 13.30
N SER A 513 -5.11 18.35 13.37
CA SER A 513 -6.06 19.00 14.28
C SER A 513 -7.49 18.45 14.10
N ASN A 514 -7.82 17.98 12.89
CA ASN A 514 -9.13 17.44 12.54
C ASN A 514 -9.25 15.91 12.68
N ASN A 515 -8.21 15.19 13.14
CA ASN A 515 -8.17 13.73 13.28
C ASN A 515 -8.75 12.96 12.07
N SER A 516 -8.64 13.50 10.86
CA SER A 516 -9.27 12.92 9.67
C SER A 516 -8.44 13.19 8.43
N LEU A 517 -8.52 12.28 7.47
CA LEU A 517 -7.88 12.44 6.18
C LEU A 517 -8.47 13.62 5.41
N PRO A 518 -7.65 14.38 4.68
CA PRO A 518 -8.13 15.37 3.74
C PRO A 518 -9.09 14.76 2.72
N THR A 519 -10.05 15.57 2.27
CA THR A 519 -11.09 15.14 1.34
C THR A 519 -10.50 14.58 0.04
N HIS A 520 -9.43 15.20 -0.48
CA HIS A 520 -8.79 14.75 -1.72
C HIS A 520 -8.12 13.39 -1.62
N VAL A 521 -7.51 13.06 -0.46
CA VAL A 521 -6.94 11.73 -0.21
C VAL A 521 -8.06 10.69 -0.18
N ARG A 522 -9.17 10.99 0.50
CA ARG A 522 -10.36 10.12 0.53
C ARG A 522 -10.96 9.94 -0.86
N ASP A 523 -11.03 11.00 -1.65
CA ASP A 523 -11.52 10.93 -3.03
C ASP A 523 -10.64 10.03 -3.89
N ILE A 524 -9.30 10.10 -3.75
CA ILE A 524 -8.34 9.22 -4.44
C ILE A 524 -8.50 7.75 -4.02
N LEU A 525 -8.70 7.51 -2.72
CA LEU A 525 -8.91 6.16 -2.17
C LEU A 525 -10.26 5.57 -2.59
N ALA A 526 -11.26 6.40 -2.85
CA ALA A 526 -12.59 5.99 -3.34
C ALA A 526 -12.63 5.71 -4.85
N LEU A 527 -11.55 5.98 -5.60
CA LEU A 527 -11.51 5.71 -7.05
C LEU A 527 -11.54 4.20 -7.34
N PRO A 528 -12.22 3.78 -8.42
CA PRO A 528 -12.25 2.37 -8.82
C PRO A 528 -10.86 1.89 -9.25
N ARG A 529 -10.54 0.64 -8.92
CA ARG A 529 -9.26 0.00 -9.29
C ARG A 529 -9.44 -0.77 -10.62
N PRO A 530 -8.57 -0.60 -11.63
CA PRO A 530 -7.39 0.27 -11.67
C PRO A 530 -7.73 1.74 -11.96
N THR A 531 -7.04 2.66 -11.28
CA THR A 531 -7.17 4.11 -11.53
C THR A 531 -6.00 4.61 -12.39
N SER A 532 -6.27 5.54 -13.31
CA SER A 532 -5.23 6.20 -14.10
C SER A 532 -4.43 7.21 -13.25
N LEU A 533 -3.13 7.30 -13.51
CA LEU A 533 -2.27 8.29 -12.85
C LEU A 533 -2.73 9.74 -13.14
N ALA A 534 -3.23 9.99 -14.35
CA ALA A 534 -3.79 11.28 -14.73
C ALA A 534 -4.94 11.70 -13.81
N ARG A 535 -5.84 10.78 -13.44
CA ARG A 535 -6.95 11.10 -12.54
C ARG A 535 -6.48 11.44 -11.12
N ILE A 536 -5.46 10.75 -10.62
CA ILE A 536 -4.85 11.06 -9.31
C ILE A 536 -4.23 12.46 -9.34
N ARG A 537 -3.49 12.79 -10.40
CA ARG A 537 -2.87 14.12 -10.58
C ARG A 537 -3.91 15.22 -10.72
N GLU A 538 -4.99 14.99 -11.45
CA GLU A 538 -6.11 15.92 -11.56
C GLU A 538 -6.68 16.28 -10.20
N ILE A 539 -6.97 15.28 -9.35
CA ILE A 539 -7.45 15.52 -7.98
C ILE A 539 -6.40 16.27 -7.15
N ALA A 540 -5.11 15.89 -7.26
CA ALA A 540 -4.04 16.55 -6.53
C ALA A 540 -3.89 18.04 -6.90
N VAL A 541 -4.04 18.35 -8.20
CA VAL A 541 -3.96 19.70 -8.76
C VAL A 541 -5.21 20.53 -8.42
N ASP A 542 -6.40 19.93 -8.45
CA ASP A 542 -7.65 20.57 -8.04
C ASP A 542 -7.67 20.90 -6.54
N SER A 543 -6.89 20.15 -5.76
CA SER A 543 -6.75 20.33 -4.32
C SER A 543 -5.56 21.21 -3.92
N SER A 544 -4.86 21.81 -4.90
CA SER A 544 -3.66 22.62 -4.69
C SER A 544 -2.56 21.94 -3.84
N CYS A 545 -2.52 20.60 -3.88
CA CYS A 545 -1.53 19.81 -3.13
C CYS A 545 -0.24 19.62 -3.94
N LEU A 546 -0.34 19.69 -5.27
CA LEU A 546 0.75 19.39 -6.17
C LEU A 546 1.51 20.68 -6.52
N ASN A 547 2.45 21.01 -5.64
CA ASN A 547 3.28 22.22 -5.74
C ASN A 547 4.71 21.93 -6.20
N GLN A 548 5.06 20.65 -6.38
CA GLN A 548 6.45 20.28 -6.70
C GLN A 548 6.77 20.41 -8.18
N THR A 549 7.95 21.00 -8.42
CA THR A 549 8.64 21.08 -9.70
C THR A 549 9.89 20.21 -9.63
N TRP A 550 10.21 19.54 -10.73
CA TRP A 550 11.41 18.70 -10.79
C TRP A 550 12.60 19.61 -11.10
N LEU A 551 13.40 19.91 -10.09
CA LEU A 551 14.62 20.68 -10.28
C LEU A 551 15.79 19.75 -10.57
N THR A 552 16.44 19.94 -11.71
CA THR A 552 17.77 19.36 -11.95
C THR A 552 18.77 20.49 -11.98
N THR A 553 19.58 20.61 -10.92
CA THR A 553 20.66 21.59 -10.84
C THR A 553 21.85 21.08 -11.66
N TYR A 554 22.01 21.63 -12.86
CA TYR A 554 23.21 21.46 -13.66
C TYR A 554 24.19 22.60 -13.33
N GLU A 555 25.04 22.40 -12.33
CA GLU A 555 26.02 23.41 -11.90
C GLU A 555 27.11 23.71 -12.95
N SER A 556 27.22 22.90 -14.01
CA SER A 556 28.32 22.98 -14.98
C SER A 556 27.93 22.93 -16.45
N ASP A 557 26.62 22.90 -16.77
CA ASP A 557 26.21 22.61 -18.15
C ASP A 557 25.96 23.89 -19.00
N PRO A 558 26.71 24.12 -20.10
CA PRO A 558 26.46 25.23 -21.04
C PRO A 558 25.04 25.27 -21.64
N PHE A 559 24.26 24.19 -21.51
CA PHE A 559 22.88 24.10 -22.02
C PHE A 559 21.82 24.75 -21.12
N SER A 560 22.14 25.13 -19.88
CA SER A 560 21.25 25.92 -19.00
C SER A 560 20.75 27.22 -19.63
N ARG A 561 21.42 27.72 -20.68
CA ARG A 561 21.02 28.93 -21.43
C ARG A 561 19.99 28.70 -22.53
N THR A 562 19.64 27.45 -22.84
CA THR A 562 18.77 27.15 -24.00
C THR A 562 17.31 26.91 -23.65
N ILE A 563 16.98 26.62 -22.39
CA ILE A 563 15.61 26.36 -21.95
C ILE A 563 15.06 27.61 -21.27
N SER A 564 13.99 28.17 -21.83
CA SER A 564 13.23 29.28 -21.26
C SER A 564 12.02 28.75 -20.50
N THR A 565 11.55 29.49 -19.48
CA THR A 565 10.31 29.14 -18.78
C THR A 565 9.14 29.02 -19.76
N GLY A 566 8.43 27.90 -19.70
CA GLY A 566 7.31 27.59 -20.58
C GLY A 566 7.70 26.79 -21.82
N ASP A 567 8.99 26.48 -22.03
CA ASP A 567 9.43 25.59 -23.10
C ASP A 567 8.85 24.18 -22.90
N VAL A 568 8.20 23.67 -23.93
CA VAL A 568 7.67 22.30 -23.96
C VAL A 568 8.51 21.50 -24.95
N GLY A 569 8.97 20.32 -24.52
CA GLY A 569 9.85 19.48 -25.33
C GLY A 569 9.89 18.03 -24.87
N CYS A 570 10.83 17.25 -25.40
CA CYS A 570 11.08 15.88 -24.95
C CYS A 570 12.58 15.60 -24.76
N LEU A 571 12.91 14.71 -23.84
CA LEU A 571 14.26 14.13 -23.71
C LEU A 571 14.34 12.82 -24.51
N GLN A 572 15.46 12.57 -25.16
CA GLN A 572 15.67 11.27 -25.82
C GLN A 572 16.01 10.19 -24.77
N PRO A 573 15.43 8.98 -24.86
CA PRO A 573 15.72 7.90 -23.92
C PRO A 573 17.22 7.60 -23.84
N GLY A 574 17.74 7.45 -22.63
CA GLY A 574 19.16 7.13 -22.38
C GLY A 574 20.15 8.28 -22.64
N ARG A 575 19.66 9.50 -22.93
CA ARG A 575 20.50 10.70 -23.07
C ARG A 575 20.16 11.74 -22.01
N GLY A 576 21.12 12.60 -21.70
CA GLY A 576 20.92 13.70 -20.76
C GLY A 576 20.14 14.86 -21.37
N PHE A 577 20.13 16.00 -20.68
CA PHE A 577 19.42 17.21 -21.11
C PHE A 577 19.95 17.82 -22.41
N GLU A 578 21.17 17.47 -22.83
CA GLU A 578 21.72 17.82 -24.14
C GLU A 578 20.87 17.27 -25.31
N SER A 579 20.03 16.27 -25.03
CA SER A 579 19.09 15.71 -26.01
C SER A 579 17.71 16.36 -26.01
N PHE A 580 17.48 17.40 -25.19
CA PHE A 580 16.20 18.08 -25.09
C PHE A 580 15.82 18.70 -26.44
N ARG A 581 14.70 18.25 -26.99
CA ARG A 581 14.15 18.77 -28.24
C ARG A 581 12.96 19.68 -27.93
N LEU A 582 13.15 20.98 -28.14
CA LEU A 582 12.09 21.98 -28.01
C LEU A 582 11.01 21.76 -29.08
N PHE A 583 9.75 21.79 -28.67
CA PHE A 583 8.57 21.77 -29.53
C PHE A 583 8.03 23.18 -29.74
N HIS A 584 7.69 23.87 -28.65
CA HIS A 584 7.17 25.23 -28.63
C HIS A 584 7.26 25.82 -27.20
N ASN A 585 6.92 27.10 -27.00
CA ASN A 585 6.89 27.73 -25.68
C ASN A 585 5.46 28.14 -25.30
N ALA A 586 4.88 27.42 -24.34
CA ALA A 586 3.49 27.59 -23.93
C ALA A 586 3.18 28.96 -23.30
N VAL A 587 4.18 29.65 -22.75
CA VAL A 587 4.02 31.01 -22.20
C VAL A 587 4.01 32.05 -23.33
N LEU A 588 4.94 31.95 -24.29
CA LEU A 588 5.00 32.84 -25.45
C LEU A 588 3.80 32.67 -26.37
N ASP A 589 3.26 31.45 -26.46
CA ASP A 589 2.05 31.14 -27.22
C ASP A 589 0.76 31.62 -26.51
N GLY A 590 0.87 32.19 -25.31
CA GLY A 590 -0.27 32.67 -24.50
C GLY A 590 -1.13 31.54 -23.91
N SER A 591 -0.65 30.30 -23.95
CA SER A 591 -1.36 29.12 -23.42
C SER A 591 -1.20 28.94 -21.91
N LEU A 592 -0.12 29.47 -21.33
CA LEU A 592 0.12 29.50 -19.88
C LEU A 592 0.41 30.93 -19.43
N SER A 593 -0.23 31.36 -18.35
CA SER A 593 0.06 32.65 -17.72
C SER A 593 1.36 32.57 -16.94
N ARG A 594 2.29 33.46 -17.25
CA ARG A 594 3.50 33.67 -16.44
C ARG A 594 3.10 34.35 -15.13
N ASN A 595 3.46 33.75 -14.00
CA ASN A 595 3.43 34.47 -12.75
C ASN A 595 4.55 35.51 -12.77
N PRO A 596 4.31 36.76 -12.31
CA PRO A 596 5.41 37.71 -12.16
C PRO A 596 6.50 37.07 -11.28
N PRO A 597 7.79 37.36 -11.55
CA PRO A 597 8.89 36.74 -10.82
C PRO A 597 8.70 36.99 -9.33
N ALA A 598 8.31 35.95 -8.60
CA ALA A 598 8.30 35.96 -7.15
C ALA A 598 9.70 35.52 -6.72
N SER A 599 10.42 36.41 -6.03
CA SER A 599 11.73 36.13 -5.45
C SER A 599 11.61 35.05 -4.39
N ASN A 600 11.93 33.80 -4.72
CA ASN A 600 11.73 32.69 -3.82
C ASN A 600 13.05 31.97 -3.52
N GLY A 601 13.48 32.12 -2.27
CA GLY A 601 14.44 31.23 -1.63
C GLY A 601 15.66 31.96 -1.09
N TRP A 602 15.73 32.08 0.24
CA TRP A 602 16.98 32.17 0.98
C TRP A 602 17.38 30.80 1.51
N MET A 603 18.68 30.46 1.50
CA MET A 603 19.18 29.20 2.05
C MET A 603 19.96 29.50 3.35
N GLU A 604 19.30 29.38 4.49
CA GLU A 604 20.03 29.26 5.77
C GLU A 604 20.69 27.87 5.80
N TYR A 605 21.82 27.71 6.51
CA TYR A 605 22.71 26.52 6.55
C TYR A 605 22.03 25.13 6.76
N ALA A 606 20.70 25.06 6.89
CA ALA A 606 19.86 23.86 7.00
C ALA A 606 18.96 23.55 5.77
N GLY A 607 19.08 24.28 4.65
CA GLY A 607 18.41 23.93 3.38
C GLY A 607 16.92 24.28 3.27
N THR A 608 16.37 25.06 4.20
CA THR A 608 15.01 25.60 4.10
C THR A 608 14.98 26.85 3.23
N LYS A 609 14.31 26.78 2.07
CA LYS A 609 13.97 27.94 1.23
C LYS A 609 12.81 28.72 1.84
N SER A 610 13.02 29.98 2.24
CA SER A 610 11.95 30.89 2.65
C SER A 610 11.67 31.94 1.57
N ALA A 611 10.40 32.29 1.36
CA ALA A 611 10.02 33.41 0.50
C ALA A 611 10.48 34.73 1.14
N LEU A 612 11.11 35.61 0.35
CA LEU A 612 11.51 36.92 0.82
C LEU A 612 10.43 37.95 0.46
N GLU A 613 10.06 38.78 1.42
CA GLU A 613 9.25 39.96 1.12
C GLU A 613 10.10 40.98 0.35
N CYS A 614 9.69 41.25 -0.89
CA CYS A 614 10.25 42.33 -1.69
C CYS A 614 9.62 43.66 -1.24
N SER A 615 10.47 44.59 -0.82
CA SER A 615 10.10 45.96 -0.49
C SER A 615 10.69 46.91 -1.55
N ARG A 616 9.97 47.99 -1.90
CA ARG A 616 10.53 49.03 -2.77
C ARG A 616 11.14 50.14 -1.96
N VAL A 617 12.44 50.35 -2.09
CA VAL A 617 13.16 51.49 -1.50
C VAL A 617 13.69 52.35 -2.65
N ASN A 618 13.21 53.59 -2.75
CA ASN A 618 13.59 54.53 -3.82
C ASN A 618 13.38 54.01 -5.25
N GLY A 619 12.34 53.19 -5.47
CA GLY A 619 12.05 52.60 -6.78
C GLY A 619 12.93 51.41 -7.17
N MET A 620 13.83 50.98 -6.28
CA MET A 620 14.55 49.71 -6.40
C MET A 620 13.84 48.65 -5.56
N ASP A 621 13.75 47.44 -6.10
CA ASP A 621 13.26 46.28 -5.39
C ASP A 621 14.37 45.79 -4.43
N CYS A 622 14.04 45.59 -3.16
CA CYS A 622 14.96 45.29 -2.06
C CYS A 622 14.39 44.17 -1.19
N TRP A 623 15.25 43.25 -0.77
CA TRP A 623 14.85 42.12 0.08
C TRP A 623 15.47 42.25 1.46
N THR A 624 14.65 42.10 2.50
CA THR A 624 15.14 42.13 3.88
C THR A 624 15.55 40.73 4.30
N VAL A 625 16.73 40.63 4.90
CA VAL A 625 17.30 39.36 5.35
C VAL A 625 17.61 39.50 6.84
N ASN A 626 17.10 38.56 7.63
CA ASN A 626 17.47 38.45 9.04
C ASN A 626 18.73 37.61 9.17
N CYS A 627 19.87 38.23 9.50
CA CYS A 627 21.09 37.53 9.88
C CYS A 627 21.09 37.25 11.40
N LEU A 628 21.42 36.03 11.81
CA LEU A 628 21.63 35.71 13.22
C LEU A 628 22.89 36.41 13.73
N SER A 629 22.84 37.00 14.93
CA SER A 629 24.01 37.66 15.53
C SER A 629 25.08 36.63 15.92
N GLY A 630 26.27 36.73 15.32
CA GLY A 630 27.47 36.01 15.79
C GLY A 630 28.00 34.88 14.91
N GLY A 631 27.48 34.69 13.68
CA GLY A 631 28.02 33.72 12.73
C GLY A 631 28.00 34.22 11.27
N PRO A 632 28.89 33.70 10.41
CA PRO A 632 28.83 33.99 8.98
C PRO A 632 27.50 33.47 8.42
N THR A 633 26.70 34.37 7.84
CA THR A 633 25.44 34.02 7.19
C THR A 633 25.67 34.03 5.69
N GLU A 634 25.57 32.88 5.02
CA GLU A 634 25.61 32.86 3.56
C GLU A 634 24.21 33.08 2.98
N ALA A 635 24.16 34.00 2.03
CA ALA A 635 22.97 34.42 1.31
C ALA A 635 23.03 33.89 -0.12
N SER A 636 21.95 33.31 -0.62
CA SER A 636 21.77 33.14 -2.07
C SER A 636 20.38 33.68 -2.43
N ILE A 637 20.28 34.44 -3.52
CA ILE A 637 19.02 34.96 -4.03
C ILE A 637 18.80 34.32 -5.41
N SER A 638 17.89 33.37 -5.48
CA SER A 638 17.46 32.78 -6.75
C SER A 638 16.34 33.60 -7.38
N TYR A 639 16.53 34.04 -8.62
CA TYR A 639 15.46 34.58 -9.46
C TYR A 639 14.89 33.44 -10.29
N ALA A 640 13.69 33.00 -9.94
CA ALA A 640 13.01 31.94 -10.67
C ALA A 640 11.82 32.52 -11.43
N ASP A 641 11.83 32.38 -12.76
CA ASP A 641 10.62 32.59 -13.55
C ASP A 641 9.80 31.30 -13.48
N ASN A 642 8.81 31.29 -12.59
CA ASN A 642 8.02 30.09 -12.31
C ASN A 642 6.67 30.14 -12.99
N VAL A 643 6.20 28.98 -13.43
CA VAL A 643 4.80 28.75 -13.75
C VAL A 643 4.13 28.20 -12.49
N ASP A 644 2.84 28.48 -12.29
CA ASP A 644 2.08 27.76 -11.27
C ASP A 644 2.15 26.26 -11.59
N ALA A 645 2.71 25.45 -10.67
CA ALA A 645 2.89 24.02 -10.90
C ALA A 645 1.57 23.34 -11.26
N GLY A 646 0.48 23.73 -10.60
CA GLY A 646 -0.87 23.27 -10.93
C GLY A 646 -1.27 23.59 -12.37
N ALA A 647 -1.08 24.83 -12.82
CA ALA A 647 -1.35 25.25 -14.19
C ALA A 647 -0.50 24.49 -15.22
N ALA A 648 0.80 24.33 -14.97
CA ALA A 648 1.70 23.55 -15.82
C ALA A 648 1.22 22.09 -15.97
N TRP A 649 0.82 21.45 -14.86
CA TRP A 649 0.27 20.10 -14.89
C TRP A 649 -1.07 20.01 -15.64
N ARG A 650 -1.99 20.97 -15.45
CA ARG A 650 -3.25 21.00 -16.22
C ARG A 650 -2.97 21.12 -17.72
N TYR A 651 -2.03 21.99 -18.08
CA TYR A 651 -1.62 22.16 -19.47
C TYR A 651 -1.08 20.86 -20.07
N LEU A 652 -0.15 20.19 -19.38
CA LEU A 652 0.40 18.91 -19.83
C LEU A 652 -0.68 17.83 -19.94
N MET A 653 -1.57 17.68 -18.94
CA MET A 653 -2.63 16.68 -18.99
C MET A 653 -3.61 16.89 -20.15
N GLN A 654 -3.86 18.14 -20.55
CA GLN A 654 -4.77 18.47 -21.64
C GLN A 654 -4.10 18.35 -23.03
N ASN A 655 -2.80 18.67 -23.13
CA ASN A 655 -2.15 18.86 -24.43
C ASN A 655 -1.08 17.80 -24.77
N ALA A 656 -0.57 17.03 -23.80
CA ALA A 656 0.56 16.12 -24.02
C ALA A 656 0.29 15.08 -25.11
N MET A 657 -0.92 14.52 -25.21
CA MET A 657 -1.25 13.57 -26.28
C MET A 657 -1.19 14.21 -27.67
N THR A 658 -1.75 15.41 -27.82
CA THR A 658 -1.76 16.15 -29.08
C THR A 658 -0.35 16.55 -29.49
N ILE A 659 0.44 17.06 -28.54
CA ILE A 659 1.85 17.43 -28.75
C ILE A 659 2.65 16.19 -29.14
N ALA A 660 2.52 15.10 -28.38
CA ALA A 660 3.23 13.85 -28.63
C ALA A 660 2.92 13.26 -30.02
N ALA A 661 1.64 13.26 -30.42
CA ALA A 661 1.23 12.82 -31.75
C ALA A 661 1.81 13.71 -32.86
N ALA A 662 1.85 15.03 -32.68
CA ALA A 662 2.40 15.96 -33.66
C ALA A 662 3.91 15.78 -33.89
N PHE A 663 4.64 15.38 -32.85
CA PHE A 663 6.10 15.22 -32.88
C PHE A 663 6.57 13.76 -32.92
N ASN A 664 5.64 12.80 -33.02
CA ASN A 664 5.90 11.35 -33.02
C ASN A 664 6.75 10.89 -31.81
N VAL A 665 6.39 11.36 -30.62
CA VAL A 665 6.98 10.94 -29.34
C VAL A 665 5.91 10.31 -28.46
N GLN A 666 6.32 9.66 -27.37
CA GLN A 666 5.39 9.12 -26.39
C GLN A 666 4.85 10.25 -25.49
N PRO A 667 3.55 10.30 -25.13
CA PRO A 667 3.00 11.33 -24.25
C PRO A 667 3.73 11.47 -22.92
N GLU A 668 4.27 10.37 -22.39
CA GLU A 668 5.00 10.33 -21.11
C GLU A 668 6.38 10.99 -21.20
N SER A 669 6.90 11.21 -22.41
CA SER A 669 8.19 11.86 -22.65
C SER A 669 8.10 13.38 -22.80
N VAL A 670 6.89 13.94 -22.82
CA VAL A 670 6.67 15.40 -22.93
C VAL A 670 6.91 16.06 -21.58
N VAL A 671 7.82 17.04 -21.56
CA VAL A 671 8.23 17.77 -20.37
C VAL A 671 7.99 19.27 -20.59
N LEU A 672 7.57 19.96 -19.53
CA LEU A 672 7.49 21.41 -19.49
C LEU A 672 8.65 21.94 -18.63
N GLY A 673 9.50 22.77 -19.23
CA GLY A 673 10.67 23.36 -18.61
C GLY A 673 10.36 24.66 -17.86
N GLU A 674 11.01 24.82 -16.71
CA GLU A 674 11.10 26.08 -15.97
C GLU A 674 12.57 26.52 -15.94
N SER A 675 12.79 27.83 -16.04
CA SER A 675 14.12 28.43 -15.94
C SER A 675 14.28 29.10 -14.58
N GLU A 676 15.16 28.56 -13.74
CA GLU A 676 15.64 29.23 -12.52
C GLU A 676 17.03 29.84 -12.79
N VAL A 677 17.14 31.16 -12.67
CA VAL A 677 18.41 31.88 -12.72
C VAL A 677 18.86 32.16 -11.29
N CYS A 678 19.79 31.36 -10.77
CA CYS A 678 20.34 31.59 -9.44
C CYS A 678 21.42 32.67 -9.46
N CYS A 679 21.22 33.75 -8.70
CA CYS A 679 22.25 34.77 -8.45
C CYS A 679 22.79 34.56 -7.03
N GLN A 680 23.90 33.85 -6.89
CA GLN A 680 24.54 33.70 -5.59
C GLN A 680 25.24 35.01 -5.20
N LEU A 681 24.79 35.62 -4.11
CA LEU A 681 25.37 36.83 -3.54
C LEU A 681 25.87 36.49 -2.13
N SER A 682 27.09 36.00 -1.99
CA SER A 682 27.65 35.70 -0.67
C SER A 682 27.93 37.01 0.09
N ILE A 683 27.13 37.31 1.12
CA ILE A 683 27.31 38.47 2.00
C ILE A 683 27.95 37.99 3.30
N THR A 684 29.26 38.22 3.47
CA THR A 684 29.90 38.03 4.77
C THR A 684 29.69 39.29 5.61
N VAL A 685 28.81 39.24 6.61
CA VAL A 685 28.56 40.34 7.56
C VAL A 685 29.56 40.32 8.70
#